data_AF-A0A2V2S142-F1
#
_entry.id   AF-A0A2V2S142-F1
#
_cell.length_a   1.000
_cell.length_b   1.000
_cell.length_c   1.000
_cell.angle_alpha   90.00
_cell.angle_beta   90.00
_cell.angle_gamma   90.00
#
_symmetry.space_group_name_H-M   'P 1'
#
loop_
_entity.id
_entity.type
_entity.pdbx_description
1 polymer ?
#
loop_
_entity_poly.entity_id
_entity_poly.type
_entity_poly.pdbx_seq_one_letter_code
_entity_poly.pdbx_strand_id
1 'polypeptide(L)'
;MLRFPWCYDRGAVRQIEANQRWIREFLEGFPPRNIRVQAVIVVPGWYVNSQGNYDVKAMPATYLVGYLKGEKPLYTPEELEPVRFEVFFPPGLFPQKLHPNDIDAACNELPEPTAQISEEFRKAAEDCRQEAIRLAREGRFSELAELRGEQNSKLSVRSNQHPMHQNENAFRNTYLSKLNEVSTRLQEVQTIQQKAHDFVVKRLPTFVYMDEYQSFSGTAKLDVVKHRKDRDDLQPSDETFLTILALAELDFEGEYKKGDDTDEQAREERQYDLSDAEATLNRKIEGHWGQIRYQVQFRADGYQFMTFVKGLKDTALIRLEDRSKGFQWFFSFDLMLMHETRGNLKDCVILLDEPGLHLHPEGQRNLLERLTEYARGNTLIYTTHLPFMIDLQEPDRIRILTETNEGTVVSEDLTKSEPAAKLVLQAALGISGRTSWLIAEQNLVVEGAGDYWIIVELSNLFRRSGSEGLPQDVFVTAAGGASEVTYLATFMVGQELDVVALFDNDVAGRTSQDKLVKSWLPKYKDQRAKAFDLATAVGKTGQDFTIEDMFPEKFYVDRAQEVYAKPLATAGISLSSLPPGHQLARRVETVFTTASLSFNKVTVCKRLAAAIRQMKDLADLPDQTRKMAQELFGCIGKAFKR
;
A
#
# COMPACT_ATOMS: atom_id res chain seq x y z
N MET A 1 16.90 -18.91 -3.95
CA MET A 1 17.20 -18.46 -5.33
C MET A 1 15.95 -18.71 -6.16
N LEU A 2 15.14 -17.67 -6.43
CA LEU A 2 14.12 -17.78 -7.46
C LEU A 2 14.82 -17.77 -8.81
N ARG A 3 14.64 -18.85 -9.58
CA ARG A 3 15.30 -19.02 -10.87
C ARG A 3 14.23 -19.01 -11.94
N PHE A 4 14.14 -17.88 -12.62
CA PHE A 4 13.40 -17.80 -13.88
C PHE A 4 14.36 -18.10 -15.04
N PRO A 5 13.87 -18.51 -16.21
CA PRO A 5 14.72 -19.05 -17.26
C PRO A 5 15.71 -18.05 -17.89
N TRP A 6 15.61 -16.74 -17.62
CA TRP A 6 16.45 -15.71 -18.27
C TRP A 6 17.06 -14.65 -17.33
N CYS A 7 16.87 -14.69 -16.01
CA CYS A 7 17.59 -13.78 -15.13
C CYS A 7 17.71 -14.28 -13.68
N TYR A 8 18.69 -13.71 -12.98
CA TYR A 8 18.74 -13.73 -11.52
C TYR A 8 18.12 -12.42 -11.02
N ASP A 9 16.89 -12.46 -10.54
CA ASP A 9 16.27 -11.29 -9.91
C ASP A 9 16.74 -11.14 -8.47
N ARG A 10 17.81 -10.37 -8.28
CA ARG A 10 18.32 -10.02 -6.95
C ARG A 10 17.38 -9.10 -6.19
N GLY A 11 16.48 -8.37 -6.86
CA GLY A 11 15.48 -7.49 -6.24
C GLY A 11 14.34 -8.28 -5.59
N ALA A 12 13.75 -9.22 -6.32
CA ALA A 12 12.75 -10.14 -5.76
C ALA A 12 13.35 -11.07 -4.70
N VAL A 13 14.61 -11.51 -4.86
CA VAL A 13 15.32 -12.26 -3.81
C VAL A 13 15.57 -11.41 -2.58
N ARG A 14 15.99 -10.14 -2.72
CA ARG A 14 16.11 -9.19 -1.60
C ARG A 14 14.77 -8.91 -0.93
N GLN A 15 13.67 -8.80 -1.70
CA GLN A 15 12.33 -8.60 -1.17
C GLN A 15 11.82 -9.84 -0.42
N ILE A 16 12.09 -11.04 -0.94
CA ILE A 16 11.77 -12.30 -0.28
C ILE A 16 12.63 -12.51 0.96
N GLU A 17 13.91 -12.14 0.92
CA GLU A 17 14.80 -12.15 2.08
C GLU A 17 14.36 -11.12 3.13
N ALA A 18 13.86 -9.95 2.72
CA ALA A 18 13.28 -8.93 3.59
C ALA A 18 11.97 -9.42 4.22
N ASN A 19 11.06 -9.99 3.44
CA ASN A 19 9.80 -10.58 3.93
C ASN A 19 10.07 -11.79 4.84
N GLN A 20 11.04 -12.63 4.50
CA GLN A 20 11.45 -13.77 5.31
C GLN A 20 12.11 -13.31 6.62
N ARG A 21 12.92 -12.25 6.58
CA ARG A 21 13.54 -11.64 7.77
C ARG A 21 12.47 -11.03 8.67
N TRP A 22 11.54 -10.26 8.11
CA TRP A 22 10.39 -9.71 8.82
C TRP A 22 9.51 -10.80 9.45
N ILE A 23 9.17 -11.87 8.72
CA ILE A 23 8.42 -13.01 9.25
C ILE A 23 9.21 -13.72 10.37
N ARG A 24 10.53 -13.86 10.22
CA ARG A 24 11.38 -14.50 11.23
C ARG A 24 11.49 -13.66 12.50
N GLU A 25 11.68 -12.35 12.37
CA GLU A 25 11.70 -11.38 13.48
C GLU A 25 10.33 -11.30 14.19
N PHE A 26 9.23 -11.34 13.42
CA PHE A 26 7.86 -11.44 13.94
C PHE A 26 7.62 -12.74 14.72
N LEU A 27 8.17 -13.85 14.24
CA LEU A 27 8.03 -15.17 14.89
C LEU A 27 9.05 -15.41 16.02
N GLU A 28 10.15 -14.66 16.09
CA GLU A 28 11.15 -14.72 17.17
C GLU A 28 10.59 -14.25 18.53
N GLY A 29 9.46 -13.54 18.54
CA GLY A 29 8.69 -13.24 19.75
C GLY A 29 7.94 -14.43 20.37
N PHE A 30 7.94 -15.61 19.72
CA PHE A 30 7.17 -16.78 20.13
C PHE A 30 8.06 -18.06 20.22
N PRO A 31 8.63 -18.43 21.39
CA PRO A 31 9.48 -19.64 21.52
C PRO A 31 8.69 -20.95 21.85
N PRO A 32 9.21 -22.18 21.57
CA PRO A 32 9.26 -22.84 20.25
C PRO A 32 8.73 -24.32 20.27
N ARG A 33 8.45 -25.03 19.15
CA ARG A 33 9.41 -25.64 18.21
C ARG A 33 8.74 -26.20 16.93
N ASN A 34 9.46 -26.10 15.81
CA ASN A 34 9.29 -26.79 14.52
C ASN A 34 8.18 -26.30 13.56
N ILE A 35 8.21 -25.03 13.18
CA ILE A 35 7.51 -24.58 11.96
C ILE A 35 8.51 -24.48 10.81
N ARG A 36 8.37 -25.37 9.82
CA ARG A 36 8.98 -25.19 8.49
C ARG A 36 8.04 -24.31 7.67
N VAL A 37 8.50 -23.11 7.34
CA VAL A 37 7.78 -22.19 6.43
C VAL A 37 8.08 -22.59 4.98
N GLN A 38 7.06 -22.97 4.22
CA GLN A 38 7.10 -23.06 2.75
C GLN A 38 6.49 -21.78 2.17
N ALA A 39 7.17 -21.17 1.20
CA ALA A 39 6.69 -19.95 0.55
C ALA A 39 5.45 -20.27 -0.32
N VAL A 40 4.37 -19.53 -0.08
CA VAL A 40 3.15 -19.56 -0.90
C VAL A 40 3.06 -18.22 -1.61
N ILE A 41 2.82 -18.25 -2.92
CA ILE A 41 2.54 -17.05 -3.72
C ILE A 41 1.02 -16.94 -3.83
N VAL A 42 0.45 -15.83 -3.35
CA VAL A 42 -0.98 -15.51 -3.45
C VAL A 42 -1.13 -14.26 -4.30
N VAL A 43 -1.88 -14.36 -5.40
CA VAL A 43 -2.22 -13.23 -6.28
C VAL A 43 -3.70 -13.38 -6.70
N PRO A 44 -4.49 -12.30 -6.90
CA PRO A 44 -5.90 -12.42 -7.22
C PRO A 44 -6.11 -12.91 -8.66
N GLY A 45 -6.82 -14.04 -8.81
CA GLY A 45 -7.51 -14.38 -10.07
C GLY A 45 -6.73 -15.13 -11.16
N TRP A 46 -5.63 -15.83 -10.86
CA TRP A 46 -4.85 -16.58 -11.87
C TRP A 46 -4.56 -18.04 -11.45
N TYR A 47 -4.50 -18.95 -12.42
CA TYR A 47 -3.97 -20.32 -12.29
C TYR A 47 -2.45 -20.35 -12.51
N VAL A 48 -1.74 -21.22 -11.78
CA VAL A 48 -0.32 -21.59 -12.00
C VAL A 48 -0.27 -23.01 -12.51
N ASN A 49 0.47 -23.26 -13.60
CA ASN A 49 0.72 -24.61 -14.10
C ASN A 49 2.02 -25.16 -13.47
N SER A 50 1.96 -26.33 -12.85
CA SER A 50 3.11 -27.00 -12.21
C SER A 50 3.77 -27.96 -13.20
N GLN A 51 5.10 -27.92 -13.34
CA GLN A 51 5.86 -28.86 -14.18
C GLN A 51 6.23 -30.17 -13.44
N GLY A 52 5.30 -30.75 -12.68
CA GLY A 52 5.48 -32.04 -12.00
C GLY A 52 4.21 -32.89 -12.03
N ASN A 53 4.35 -34.22 -11.92
CA ASN A 53 3.25 -35.21 -11.94
C ASN A 53 2.43 -35.26 -10.64
N TYR A 54 1.96 -34.11 -10.14
CA TYR A 54 1.03 -34.06 -9.03
C TYR A 54 0.09 -32.86 -9.18
N ASP A 55 -1.19 -33.10 -8.90
CA ASP A 55 -2.22 -32.07 -8.95
C ASP A 55 -1.94 -30.97 -7.93
N VAL A 56 -1.88 -29.72 -8.41
CA VAL A 56 -1.86 -28.54 -7.54
C VAL A 56 -3.23 -27.87 -7.65
N LYS A 57 -3.94 -27.81 -6.52
CA LYS A 57 -5.24 -27.14 -6.43
C LYS A 57 -5.07 -25.74 -5.88
N ALA A 58 -5.50 -24.75 -6.65
CA ALA A 58 -5.71 -23.40 -6.15
C ALA A 58 -7.07 -23.34 -5.46
N MET A 59 -7.13 -22.74 -4.27
CA MET A 59 -8.35 -22.60 -3.49
C MET A 59 -8.49 -21.15 -3.01
N PRO A 60 -9.69 -20.56 -3.02
CA PRO A 60 -9.95 -19.30 -2.32
C PRO A 60 -9.49 -19.41 -0.87
N ALA A 61 -8.91 -18.33 -0.31
CA ALA A 61 -8.41 -18.33 1.06
C ALA A 61 -9.48 -18.78 2.08
N THR A 62 -10.74 -18.42 1.83
CA THR A 62 -11.91 -18.85 2.60
C THR A 62 -12.17 -20.36 2.53
N TYR A 63 -12.01 -20.98 1.35
CA TYR A 63 -12.18 -22.42 1.16
C TYR A 63 -11.05 -23.22 1.80
N LEU A 64 -9.80 -22.73 1.72
CA LEU A 64 -8.64 -23.35 2.37
C LEU A 64 -8.80 -23.34 3.90
N VAL A 65 -9.29 -22.23 4.46
CA VAL A 65 -9.57 -22.12 5.89
C VAL A 65 -10.68 -23.08 6.34
N GLY A 66 -11.75 -23.26 5.57
CA GLY A 66 -12.81 -24.23 5.88
C GLY A 66 -12.35 -25.70 5.76
N TYR A 67 -11.61 -26.04 4.70
CA TYR A 67 -11.04 -27.36 4.50
C TYR A 67 -10.04 -27.76 5.61
N LEU A 68 -9.17 -26.84 6.02
CA LEU A 68 -8.23 -27.06 7.13
C LEU A 68 -8.92 -27.17 8.50
N LYS A 69 -10.15 -26.67 8.63
CA LYS A 69 -11.00 -26.82 9.81
C LYS A 69 -11.88 -28.09 9.79
N GLY A 70 -11.80 -28.91 8.73
CA GLY A 70 -12.54 -30.16 8.59
C GLY A 70 -13.98 -30.00 8.10
N GLU A 71 -14.31 -28.87 7.47
CA GLU A 71 -15.65 -28.62 6.91
C GLU A 71 -15.87 -29.45 5.63
N LYS A 72 -17.13 -29.86 5.36
CA LYS A 72 -17.46 -30.62 4.15
C LYS A 72 -17.28 -29.74 2.90
N PRO A 73 -16.61 -30.24 1.85
CA PRO A 73 -16.39 -29.49 0.62
C PRO A 73 -17.72 -29.11 -0.05
N LEU A 74 -17.83 -27.84 -0.46
CA LEU A 74 -19.04 -27.24 -1.06
C LEU A 74 -19.31 -27.69 -2.50
N TYR A 75 -18.29 -28.16 -3.21
CA TYR A 75 -18.38 -28.62 -4.60
C TYR A 75 -17.63 -29.93 -4.77
N THR A 76 -18.20 -30.86 -5.51
CA THR A 76 -17.50 -32.06 -5.98
C THR A 76 -16.64 -31.74 -7.21
N PRO A 77 -15.52 -32.45 -7.44
CA PRO A 77 -14.68 -32.24 -8.63
C PRO A 77 -15.45 -32.33 -9.95
N GLU A 78 -16.54 -33.09 -9.99
CA GLU A 78 -17.42 -33.24 -11.15
C GLU A 78 -18.35 -32.02 -11.39
N GLU A 79 -18.58 -31.17 -10.37
CA GLU A 79 -19.45 -29.98 -10.44
C GLU A 79 -18.71 -28.69 -10.86
N LEU A 80 -17.38 -28.74 -10.97
CA LEU A 80 -16.54 -27.60 -11.37
C LEU A 80 -16.26 -27.67 -12.88
N GLU A 81 -17.10 -27.03 -13.69
CA GLU A 81 -16.79 -26.89 -15.13
C GLU A 81 -15.58 -25.98 -15.35
N PRO A 82 -14.60 -26.38 -16.19
CA PRO A 82 -13.47 -25.54 -16.53
C PRO A 82 -13.93 -24.34 -17.36
N VAL A 83 -13.84 -23.14 -16.79
CA VAL A 83 -13.99 -21.89 -17.55
C VAL A 83 -12.78 -21.77 -18.48
N ARG A 84 -12.99 -22.05 -19.77
CA ARG A 84 -11.98 -21.84 -20.82
C ARG A 84 -12.01 -20.37 -21.24
N PHE A 85 -10.91 -19.66 -21.01
CA PHE A 85 -10.68 -18.37 -21.65
C PHE A 85 -9.97 -18.58 -22.98
N GLU A 86 -10.60 -18.16 -24.07
CA GLU A 86 -9.96 -18.11 -25.39
C GLU A 86 -9.28 -16.74 -25.56
N VAL A 87 -7.95 -16.75 -25.67
CA VAL A 87 -7.18 -15.55 -26.03
C VAL A 87 -7.20 -15.42 -27.55
N PHE A 88 -7.98 -14.47 -28.06
CA PHE A 88 -8.03 -14.18 -29.48
C PHE A 88 -6.84 -13.31 -29.88
N PHE A 89 -5.83 -13.94 -30.47
CA PHE A 89 -4.76 -13.20 -31.13
C PHE A 89 -5.22 -12.64 -32.48
N PRO A 90 -4.74 -11.46 -32.92
CA PRO A 90 -5.11 -10.89 -34.20
C PRO A 90 -4.87 -11.89 -35.35
N PRO A 91 -5.79 -12.00 -36.33
CA PRO A 91 -5.59 -12.85 -37.49
C PRO A 91 -4.34 -12.38 -38.25
N GLY A 92 -3.31 -13.22 -38.27
CA GLY A 92 -2.00 -12.90 -38.85
C GLY A 92 -0.86 -12.72 -37.85
N LEU A 93 -1.10 -12.72 -36.52
CA LEU A 93 0.01 -12.79 -35.54
C LEU A 93 0.74 -14.15 -35.61
N PHE A 94 -0.03 -15.19 -35.93
CA PHE A 94 0.48 -16.54 -36.24
C PHE A 94 0.09 -16.89 -37.68
N PRO A 95 0.75 -16.30 -38.70
CA PRO A 95 0.39 -16.51 -40.11
C PRO A 95 0.75 -17.93 -40.58
N GLN A 96 1.70 -18.58 -39.89
CA GLN A 96 1.93 -20.01 -39.93
C GLN A 96 1.69 -20.52 -38.51
N LYS A 97 0.60 -21.25 -38.31
CA LYS A 97 0.40 -22.05 -37.10
C LYS A 97 1.58 -23.03 -37.05
N LEU A 98 2.48 -22.95 -36.06
CA LEU A 98 3.35 -24.08 -35.74
C LEU A 98 2.42 -25.17 -35.21
N HIS A 99 2.08 -26.11 -36.07
CA HIS A 99 1.16 -27.19 -35.77
C HIS A 99 1.90 -28.17 -34.85
N PRO A 100 1.23 -28.90 -33.94
CA PRO A 100 1.83 -30.08 -33.28
C PRO A 100 2.55 -31.03 -34.27
N ASN A 101 2.14 -30.99 -35.54
CA ASN A 101 2.71 -31.76 -36.63
C ASN A 101 4.14 -31.35 -37.00
N ASP A 102 4.65 -30.17 -36.63
CA ASP A 102 6.02 -29.75 -36.98
C ASP A 102 7.05 -30.31 -35.98
N ILE A 103 6.70 -30.34 -34.69
CA ILE A 103 7.48 -31.05 -33.66
C ILE A 103 7.36 -32.55 -33.89
N ASP A 104 6.15 -33.06 -34.14
CA ASP A 104 5.96 -34.47 -34.44
C ASP A 104 6.62 -34.87 -35.76
N ALA A 105 6.61 -34.04 -36.81
CA ALA A 105 7.35 -34.30 -38.05
C ALA A 105 8.87 -34.32 -37.82
N ALA A 106 9.39 -33.36 -37.04
CA ALA A 106 10.80 -33.34 -36.68
C ALA A 106 11.21 -34.57 -35.84
N CYS A 107 10.36 -34.97 -34.89
CA CYS A 107 10.55 -36.18 -34.09
C CYS A 107 10.40 -37.47 -34.89
N ASN A 108 9.52 -37.51 -35.90
CA ASN A 108 9.33 -38.66 -36.79
C ASN A 108 10.52 -38.91 -37.71
N GLU A 109 11.42 -37.93 -37.89
CA GLU A 109 12.69 -38.11 -38.59
C GLU A 109 13.74 -38.86 -37.74
N LEU A 110 13.50 -39.05 -36.43
CA LEU A 110 14.37 -39.87 -35.59
C LEU A 110 14.20 -41.36 -35.97
N PRO A 111 15.30 -42.05 -36.35
CA PRO A 111 15.22 -43.41 -36.88
C PRO A 111 14.72 -44.41 -35.83
N GLU A 112 13.91 -45.37 -36.27
CA GLU A 112 13.42 -46.48 -35.44
C GLU A 112 14.41 -47.66 -35.45
N PRO A 113 14.59 -48.35 -34.31
CA PRO A 113 15.50 -49.49 -34.22
C PRO A 113 15.02 -50.66 -35.09
N THR A 114 15.91 -51.18 -35.95
CA THR A 114 15.57 -52.25 -36.92
C THR A 114 15.57 -53.65 -36.28
N ALA A 115 15.02 -54.65 -36.97
CA ALA A 115 14.94 -56.04 -36.48
C ALA A 115 16.31 -56.76 -36.36
N GLN A 116 17.39 -56.21 -36.95
CA GLN A 116 18.70 -56.87 -37.07
C GLN A 116 19.75 -56.39 -36.03
N ILE A 117 19.29 -55.96 -34.86
CA ILE A 117 20.12 -55.54 -33.71
C ILE A 117 19.73 -56.34 -32.45
N SER A 118 20.59 -56.36 -31.43
CA SER A 118 20.29 -57.05 -30.16
C SER A 118 19.07 -56.45 -29.44
N GLU A 119 18.36 -57.28 -28.68
CA GLU A 119 17.20 -56.84 -27.89
C GLU A 119 17.57 -55.81 -26.83
N GLU A 120 18.74 -55.98 -26.20
CA GLU A 120 19.28 -55.03 -25.21
C GLU A 120 19.56 -53.65 -25.84
N PHE A 121 20.17 -53.63 -27.03
CA PHE A 121 20.44 -52.38 -27.75
C PHE A 121 19.15 -51.75 -28.30
N ARG A 122 18.20 -52.56 -28.80
CA ARG A 122 16.89 -52.09 -29.25
C ARG A 122 16.15 -51.35 -28.14
N LYS A 123 16.12 -51.91 -26.93
CA LYS A 123 15.50 -51.28 -25.77
C LYS A 123 16.17 -49.96 -25.41
N ALA A 124 17.51 -49.94 -25.35
CA ALA A 124 18.26 -48.72 -25.08
C ALA A 124 18.06 -47.63 -26.14
N ALA A 125 17.95 -48.02 -27.41
CA ALA A 125 17.67 -47.11 -28.53
C ALA A 125 16.27 -46.51 -28.46
N GLU A 126 15.25 -47.31 -28.11
CA GLU A 126 13.88 -46.82 -27.96
C GLU A 126 13.76 -45.86 -26.76
N ASP A 127 14.38 -46.20 -25.62
CA ASP A 127 14.41 -45.33 -24.45
C ASP A 127 15.05 -43.97 -24.76
N CYS A 128 16.16 -43.96 -25.52
CA CYS A 128 16.83 -42.73 -25.97
C CYS A 128 15.93 -41.90 -26.90
N ARG A 129 15.25 -42.56 -27.84
CA ARG A 129 14.34 -41.92 -28.79
C ARG A 129 13.14 -41.30 -28.09
N GLN A 130 12.49 -42.03 -27.18
CA GLN A 130 11.35 -41.53 -26.41
C GLN A 130 11.72 -40.32 -25.54
N GLU A 131 12.90 -40.33 -24.93
CA GLU A 131 13.39 -39.21 -24.13
C GLU A 131 13.63 -37.96 -24.98
N ALA A 132 14.20 -38.11 -26.18
CA ALA A 132 14.37 -37.00 -27.12
C ALA A 132 13.02 -36.42 -27.59
N ILE A 133 12.05 -37.28 -27.90
CA ILE A 133 10.68 -36.86 -28.29
C ILE A 133 9.97 -36.14 -27.14
N ARG A 134 10.11 -36.65 -25.91
CA ARG A 134 9.54 -36.06 -24.71
C ARG A 134 10.09 -34.64 -24.49
N LEU A 135 11.41 -34.46 -24.50
CA LEU A 135 12.05 -33.15 -24.31
C LEU A 135 11.70 -32.16 -25.43
N ALA A 136 11.56 -32.63 -26.68
CA ALA A 136 11.11 -31.81 -27.80
C ALA A 136 9.65 -31.32 -27.63
N ARG A 137 8.73 -32.19 -27.19
CA ARG A 137 7.33 -31.84 -26.92
C ARG A 137 7.16 -30.94 -25.70
N GLU A 138 8.05 -31.07 -24.72
CA GLU A 138 8.10 -30.22 -23.51
C GLU A 138 8.73 -28.84 -23.77
N GLY A 139 9.29 -28.59 -24.96
CA GLY A 139 9.96 -27.32 -25.29
C GLY A 139 11.33 -27.14 -24.64
N ARG A 140 11.94 -28.21 -24.11
CA ARG A 140 13.23 -28.20 -23.39
C ARG A 140 14.41 -28.34 -24.35
N PHE A 141 14.53 -27.42 -25.30
CA PHE A 141 15.47 -27.53 -26.42
C PHE A 141 16.95 -27.43 -26.04
N SER A 142 17.30 -26.74 -24.95
CA SER A 142 18.67 -26.70 -24.44
C SER A 142 19.11 -28.07 -23.93
N GLU A 143 18.23 -28.78 -23.23
CA GLU A 143 18.50 -30.12 -22.71
C GLU A 143 18.51 -31.17 -23.83
N LEU A 144 17.64 -31.01 -24.83
CA LEU A 144 17.66 -31.82 -26.05
C LEU A 144 19.02 -31.74 -26.79
N ALA A 145 19.66 -30.57 -26.79
CA ALA A 145 20.98 -30.38 -27.40
C ALA A 145 22.11 -31.06 -26.61
N GLU A 146 21.96 -31.18 -25.30
CA GLU A 146 22.93 -31.83 -24.40
C GLU A 146 22.82 -33.37 -24.42
N LEU A 147 21.65 -33.92 -24.78
CA LEU A 147 21.39 -35.37 -24.84
C LEU A 147 22.36 -36.15 -25.72
N ARG A 148 22.94 -35.54 -26.77
CA ARG A 148 23.83 -36.24 -27.70
C ARG A 148 24.99 -36.93 -26.97
N GLY A 149 25.60 -36.25 -26.00
CA GLY A 149 26.74 -36.78 -25.26
C GLY A 149 26.35 -37.97 -24.39
N GLU A 150 25.23 -37.85 -23.68
CA GLU A 150 24.70 -38.90 -22.80
C GLU A 150 24.25 -40.13 -23.60
N GLN A 151 23.45 -39.92 -24.66
CA GLN A 151 22.92 -41.01 -25.48
C GLN A 151 24.01 -41.72 -26.29
N ASN A 152 25.10 -41.03 -26.67
CA ASN A 152 26.26 -41.68 -27.30
C ASN A 152 26.94 -42.70 -26.37
N SER A 153 26.97 -42.44 -25.06
CA SER A 153 27.52 -43.37 -24.07
C SER A 153 26.58 -44.57 -23.82
N LYS A 154 25.27 -44.31 -23.77
CA LYS A 154 24.22 -45.33 -23.59
C LYS A 154 24.11 -46.28 -24.79
N LEU A 155 24.37 -45.79 -26.00
CA LEU A 155 24.36 -46.58 -27.24
C LEU A 155 25.74 -47.13 -27.62
N SER A 156 26.64 -47.35 -26.66
CA SER A 156 28.00 -47.83 -26.96
C SER A 156 28.04 -49.33 -27.31
N VAL A 157 28.73 -49.67 -28.41
CA VAL A 157 28.87 -51.05 -28.91
C VAL A 157 30.27 -51.58 -28.56
N ARG A 158 30.37 -52.84 -28.07
CA ARG A 158 31.59 -53.39 -27.47
C ARG A 158 32.59 -54.02 -28.46
N SER A 159 32.22 -54.33 -29.72
CA SER A 159 33.11 -54.98 -30.72
C SER A 159 32.57 -54.86 -32.15
N ASN A 160 33.42 -54.61 -33.15
CA ASN A 160 33.01 -54.38 -34.55
C ASN A 160 33.10 -55.62 -35.47
N GLN A 161 33.36 -56.81 -34.89
CA GLN A 161 33.66 -58.04 -35.65
C GLN A 161 32.42 -58.86 -36.03
N HIS A 162 31.27 -58.64 -35.38
CA HIS A 162 30.03 -59.36 -35.67
C HIS A 162 29.10 -58.49 -36.55
N PRO A 163 28.43 -59.05 -37.59
CA PRO A 163 27.53 -58.29 -38.47
C PRO A 163 26.43 -57.51 -37.71
N MET A 164 25.94 -58.07 -36.60
CA MET A 164 24.93 -57.42 -35.75
C MET A 164 25.45 -56.14 -35.07
N HIS A 165 26.71 -56.11 -34.64
CA HIS A 165 27.32 -54.92 -34.03
C HIS A 165 27.66 -53.83 -35.05
N GLN A 166 27.87 -54.21 -36.31
CA GLN A 166 28.01 -53.25 -37.41
C GLN A 166 26.68 -52.53 -37.68
N ASN A 167 25.56 -53.26 -37.63
CA ASN A 167 24.22 -52.67 -37.72
C ASN A 167 23.89 -51.74 -36.53
N GLU A 168 24.28 -52.11 -35.31
CA GLU A 168 24.12 -51.27 -34.11
C GLU A 168 24.93 -49.97 -34.21
N ASN A 169 26.19 -50.05 -34.65
CA ASN A 169 27.04 -48.88 -34.88
C ASN A 169 26.50 -47.99 -36.01
N ALA A 170 25.97 -48.57 -37.08
CA ALA A 170 25.34 -47.82 -38.17
C ALA A 170 24.10 -47.06 -37.68
N PHE A 171 23.20 -47.72 -36.95
CA PHE A 171 22.03 -47.09 -36.34
C PHE A 171 22.42 -45.94 -35.42
N ARG A 172 23.38 -46.17 -34.50
CA ARG A 172 23.86 -45.16 -33.55
C ARG A 172 24.32 -43.89 -34.27
N ASN A 173 25.15 -44.04 -35.30
CA ASN A 173 25.69 -42.90 -36.03
C ASN A 173 24.58 -42.10 -36.75
N THR A 174 23.63 -42.79 -37.38
CA THR A 174 22.48 -42.17 -38.03
C THR A 174 21.56 -41.47 -37.04
N TYR A 175 21.24 -42.14 -35.92
CA TYR A 175 20.40 -41.59 -34.86
C TYR A 175 21.01 -40.34 -34.23
N LEU A 176 22.28 -40.38 -33.83
CA LEU A 176 22.95 -39.20 -33.24
C LEU A 176 23.07 -38.04 -34.24
N SER A 177 23.28 -38.33 -35.52
CA SER A 177 23.28 -37.28 -36.56
C SER A 177 21.91 -36.62 -36.67
N LYS A 178 20.83 -37.41 -36.72
CA LYS A 178 19.46 -36.90 -36.81
C LYS A 178 19.00 -36.18 -35.55
N LEU A 179 19.40 -36.66 -34.36
CA LEU A 179 19.14 -35.97 -33.09
C LEU A 179 19.72 -34.55 -33.08
N ASN A 180 20.94 -34.36 -33.59
CA ASN A 180 21.53 -33.03 -33.71
C ASN A 180 20.77 -32.13 -34.70
N GLU A 181 20.43 -32.66 -35.87
CA GLU A 181 19.68 -31.91 -36.89
C GLU A 181 18.32 -31.44 -36.36
N VAL A 182 17.60 -32.32 -35.67
CA VAL A 182 16.33 -32.02 -35.00
C VAL A 182 16.53 -30.99 -33.88
N SER A 183 17.56 -31.16 -33.04
CA SER A 183 17.85 -30.24 -31.94
C SER A 183 18.19 -28.82 -32.42
N THR A 184 19.01 -28.69 -33.48
CA THR A 184 19.36 -27.38 -34.05
C THR A 184 18.15 -26.72 -34.69
N ARG A 185 17.36 -27.47 -35.47
CA ARG A 185 16.13 -26.95 -36.08
C ARG A 185 15.13 -26.45 -35.04
N LEU A 186 14.95 -27.17 -33.93
CA LEU A 186 14.03 -26.76 -32.86
C LEU A 186 14.54 -25.56 -32.04
N GLN A 187 15.87 -25.38 -31.91
CA GLN A 187 16.46 -24.19 -31.28
C GLN A 187 16.27 -22.91 -32.11
N GLU A 188 16.22 -23.02 -33.44
CA GLU A 188 16.03 -21.89 -34.35
C GLU A 188 14.56 -21.42 -34.47
N VAL A 189 13.61 -22.24 -34.01
CA VAL A 189 12.17 -21.92 -34.06
C VAL A 189 11.74 -21.18 -32.78
N GLN A 190 11.37 -19.90 -32.92
CA GLN A 190 10.66 -19.19 -31.83
C GLN A 190 9.32 -19.88 -31.54
N THR A 191 9.19 -20.44 -30.33
CA THR A 191 7.98 -21.13 -29.90
C THR A 191 6.76 -20.19 -29.90
N ILE A 192 5.55 -20.76 -30.07
CA ILE A 192 4.29 -20.01 -29.93
C ILE A 192 4.22 -19.33 -28.55
N GLN A 193 4.72 -20.00 -27.51
CA GLN A 193 4.78 -19.48 -26.16
C GLN A 193 5.69 -18.25 -26.05
N GLN A 194 6.86 -18.26 -26.69
CA GLN A 194 7.75 -17.09 -26.72
C GLN A 194 7.11 -15.92 -27.49
N LYS A 195 6.52 -16.20 -28.66
CA LYS A 195 5.82 -15.17 -29.45
C LYS A 195 4.62 -14.59 -28.72
N ALA A 196 3.86 -15.40 -27.99
CA ALA A 196 2.75 -14.96 -27.16
C ALA A 196 3.24 -14.16 -25.96
N HIS A 197 4.31 -14.62 -25.29
CA HIS A 197 4.95 -13.90 -24.19
C HIS A 197 5.44 -12.51 -24.65
N ASP A 198 6.23 -12.44 -25.73
CA ASP A 198 6.75 -11.19 -26.28
C ASP A 198 5.60 -10.26 -26.74
N PHE A 199 4.52 -10.83 -27.29
CA PHE A 199 3.33 -10.08 -27.69
C PHE A 199 2.60 -9.45 -26.50
N VAL A 200 2.50 -10.18 -25.37
CA VAL A 200 1.89 -9.71 -24.12
C VAL A 200 2.80 -8.68 -23.46
N VAL A 201 4.09 -8.97 -23.28
CA VAL A 201 5.07 -8.06 -22.68
C VAL A 201 5.14 -6.74 -23.43
N LYS A 202 5.12 -6.77 -24.76
CA LYS A 202 5.11 -5.55 -25.60
C LYS A 202 3.83 -4.71 -25.44
N ARG A 203 2.75 -5.27 -24.88
CA ARG A 203 1.46 -4.61 -24.68
C ARG A 203 1.09 -4.40 -23.22
N LEU A 204 1.91 -4.88 -22.29
CA LEU A 204 1.68 -4.61 -20.88
C LEU A 204 1.89 -3.11 -20.64
N PRO A 205 0.92 -2.43 -20.01
CA PRO A 205 1.09 -1.04 -19.65
C PRO A 205 2.17 -0.92 -18.57
N THR A 206 2.84 0.23 -18.52
CA THR A 206 3.74 0.55 -17.42
C THR A 206 2.91 0.83 -16.16
N PHE A 207 3.19 0.13 -15.07
CA PHE A 207 2.55 0.38 -13.78
C PHE A 207 3.42 1.32 -12.96
N VAL A 208 2.82 2.39 -12.43
CA VAL A 208 3.45 3.32 -11.50
C VAL A 208 2.67 3.29 -10.20
N TYR A 209 3.32 2.97 -9.09
CA TYR A 209 2.70 2.89 -7.76
C TYR A 209 3.35 3.89 -6.79
N MET A 210 2.53 4.55 -5.96
CA MET A 210 2.97 5.52 -4.96
C MET A 210 2.14 5.34 -3.67
N ASP A 211 2.78 4.98 -2.54
CA ASP A 211 2.07 4.68 -1.27
C ASP A 211 2.10 5.82 -0.24
N GLU A 212 3.28 6.25 0.19
CA GLU A 212 3.49 7.22 1.24
C GLU A 212 4.68 8.08 0.84
N TYR A 213 4.36 9.34 0.55
CA TYR A 213 5.25 10.22 -0.19
C TYR A 213 6.50 10.66 0.60
N GLN A 214 7.67 10.51 -0.02
CA GLN A 214 8.91 11.18 0.38
C GLN A 214 9.01 12.56 -0.30
N SER A 215 9.23 13.61 0.49
CA SER A 215 9.50 14.94 -0.07
C SER A 215 10.83 14.96 -0.81
N PHE A 216 10.85 15.34 -2.09
CA PHE A 216 12.12 15.47 -2.81
C PHE A 216 13.01 16.49 -2.11
N SER A 217 14.27 16.12 -1.92
CA SER A 217 15.31 17.06 -1.51
C SER A 217 15.95 17.64 -2.77
N GLY A 218 15.72 18.93 -3.02
CA GLY A 218 16.35 19.66 -4.11
C GLY A 218 17.76 20.15 -3.77
N THR A 219 18.13 20.09 -2.50
CA THR A 219 19.41 20.51 -1.95
C THR A 219 20.19 19.30 -1.47
N ALA A 220 21.47 19.24 -1.83
CA ALA A 220 22.36 18.17 -1.41
C ALA A 220 23.81 18.65 -1.27
N LYS A 221 24.57 17.94 -0.44
CA LYS A 221 26.03 18.06 -0.36
C LYS A 221 26.66 16.93 -1.16
N LEU A 222 27.28 17.26 -2.29
CA LEU A 222 27.76 16.27 -3.27
C LEU A 222 28.79 15.30 -2.67
N ASP A 223 29.65 15.77 -1.77
CA ASP A 223 30.65 14.96 -1.05
C ASP A 223 30.00 13.93 -0.12
N VAL A 224 28.96 14.34 0.61
CA VAL A 224 28.19 13.44 1.48
C VAL A 224 27.44 12.39 0.65
N VAL A 225 26.78 12.81 -0.44
CA VAL A 225 26.07 11.91 -1.35
C VAL A 225 27.05 10.93 -2.01
N LYS A 226 28.22 11.40 -2.46
CA LYS A 226 29.27 10.56 -3.07
C LYS A 226 29.74 9.48 -2.10
N HIS A 227 30.03 9.87 -0.86
CA HIS A 227 30.49 8.95 0.17
C HIS A 227 29.43 7.87 0.50
N ARG A 228 28.14 8.23 0.53
CA ARG A 228 27.04 7.27 0.72
C ARG A 228 26.84 6.36 -0.47
N LYS A 229 26.88 6.91 -1.69
CA LYS A 229 26.79 6.18 -2.95
C LYS A 229 27.88 5.12 -3.09
N ASP A 230 29.12 5.46 -2.74
CA ASP A 230 30.27 4.53 -2.80
C ASP A 230 30.15 3.37 -1.80
N ARG A 231 29.39 3.56 -0.72
CA ARG A 231 29.15 2.56 0.33
C ARG A 231 27.85 1.78 0.15
N ASP A 232 27.08 2.04 -0.91
CA ASP A 232 25.75 1.47 -1.14
C ASP A 232 24.78 1.76 0.03
N ASP A 233 24.87 2.98 0.60
CA ASP A 233 24.10 3.46 1.77
C ASP A 233 23.39 4.79 1.47
N LEU A 234 22.74 4.85 0.29
CA LEU A 234 21.96 6.01 -0.12
C LEU A 234 20.76 6.19 0.79
N GLN A 235 20.52 7.43 1.22
CA GLN A 235 19.31 7.79 1.94
C GLN A 235 18.21 8.20 0.96
N PRO A 236 16.93 8.13 1.36
CA PRO A 236 15.79 8.68 0.62
C PRO A 236 16.01 10.07 -0.03
N SER A 237 16.63 10.99 0.70
CA SER A 237 16.94 12.35 0.21
C SER A 237 17.97 12.34 -0.92
N ASP A 238 18.88 11.38 -0.91
CA ASP A 238 19.94 11.24 -1.90
C ASP A 238 19.36 10.64 -3.19
N GLU A 239 18.45 9.68 -3.09
CA GLU A 239 17.75 9.07 -4.22
C GLU A 239 16.87 10.09 -4.96
N THR A 240 16.09 10.89 -4.22
CA THR A 240 15.28 11.96 -4.81
C THR A 240 16.14 13.04 -5.47
N PHE A 241 17.25 13.42 -4.85
CA PHE A 241 18.22 14.34 -5.44
C PHE A 241 18.83 13.78 -6.74
N LEU A 242 19.29 12.52 -6.74
CA LEU A 242 19.83 11.87 -7.94
C LEU A 242 18.78 11.74 -9.05
N THR A 243 17.51 11.58 -8.69
CA THR A 243 16.38 11.56 -9.63
C THR A 243 16.23 12.91 -10.35
N ILE A 244 16.36 14.03 -9.63
CA ILE A 244 16.36 15.39 -10.22
C ILE A 244 17.49 15.52 -11.25
N LEU A 245 18.71 15.11 -10.89
CA LEU A 245 19.86 15.16 -11.79
C LEU A 245 19.65 14.29 -13.03
N ALA A 246 19.14 13.06 -12.86
CA ALA A 246 18.88 12.15 -13.96
C ALA A 246 17.83 12.71 -14.94
N LEU A 247 16.76 13.34 -14.44
CA LEU A 247 15.75 13.99 -15.28
C LEU A 247 16.31 15.21 -16.00
N ALA A 248 17.20 15.95 -15.36
CA ALA A 248 17.90 17.09 -15.94
C ALA A 248 19.05 16.69 -16.87
N GLU A 249 19.38 15.40 -16.97
CA GLU A 249 20.53 14.88 -17.72
C GLU A 249 21.88 15.43 -17.23
N LEU A 250 21.96 15.77 -15.94
CA LEU A 250 23.16 16.30 -15.31
C LEU A 250 23.98 15.16 -14.68
N ASP A 251 25.25 15.04 -15.07
CA ASP A 251 26.14 14.01 -14.54
C ASP A 251 26.63 14.34 -13.13
N PHE A 252 26.19 13.52 -12.17
CA PHE A 252 26.59 13.64 -10.78
C PHE A 252 28.12 13.54 -10.58
N GLU A 253 28.80 12.64 -11.29
CA GLU A 253 30.25 12.42 -11.08
C GLU A 253 31.08 13.61 -11.59
N GLY A 254 30.68 14.21 -12.72
CA GLY A 254 31.23 15.46 -13.23
C GLY A 254 31.02 16.62 -12.24
N GLU A 255 29.80 16.80 -11.75
CA GLU A 255 29.48 17.86 -10.79
C GLU A 255 30.22 17.73 -9.46
N TYR A 256 30.41 16.51 -8.97
CA TYR A 256 31.21 16.26 -7.78
C TYR A 256 32.66 16.67 -7.97
N LYS A 257 33.29 16.31 -9.10
CA LYS A 257 34.69 16.68 -9.39
C LYS A 257 34.88 18.20 -9.49
N LYS A 258 33.93 18.89 -10.14
CA LYS A 258 33.93 20.36 -10.27
C LYS A 258 33.61 21.08 -8.95
N GLY A 259 33.18 20.35 -7.93
CA GLY A 259 32.78 20.86 -6.61
C GLY A 259 33.90 21.50 -5.78
N ASP A 260 35.15 21.11 -5.96
CA ASP A 260 36.32 21.67 -5.25
C ASP A 260 37.35 22.24 -6.22
N ASP A 261 36.96 22.41 -7.48
CA ASP A 261 37.87 22.92 -8.50
C ASP A 261 38.06 24.43 -8.34
N THR A 262 39.33 24.82 -8.31
CA THR A 262 39.75 26.23 -8.21
C THR A 262 40.03 26.85 -9.57
N ASP A 263 40.09 26.03 -10.62
CA ASP A 263 40.28 26.45 -11.99
C ASP A 263 39.08 27.25 -12.51
N GLU A 264 39.38 28.35 -13.21
CA GLU A 264 38.36 29.26 -13.73
C GLU A 264 37.55 28.61 -14.87
N GLN A 265 38.19 27.80 -15.72
CA GLN A 265 37.52 27.12 -16.83
C GLN A 265 36.57 26.03 -16.30
N ALA A 266 36.99 25.26 -15.30
CA ALA A 266 36.15 24.26 -14.66
C ALA A 266 34.89 24.87 -14.02
N ARG A 267 35.01 26.06 -13.41
CA ARG A 267 33.88 26.81 -12.85
C ARG A 267 32.94 27.34 -13.92
N GLU A 268 33.48 27.85 -15.02
CA GLU A 268 32.68 28.32 -16.16
C GLU A 268 31.93 27.15 -16.82
N GLU A 269 32.61 26.03 -17.05
CA GLU A 269 32.02 24.79 -17.59
C GLU A 269 30.88 24.29 -16.71
N ARG A 270 31.07 24.28 -15.38
CA ARG A 270 30.00 23.92 -14.44
C ARG A 270 28.78 24.82 -14.58
N GLN A 271 28.98 26.13 -14.76
CA GLN A 271 27.85 27.05 -14.93
C GLN A 271 27.08 26.80 -16.24
N TYR A 272 27.78 26.39 -17.31
CA TYR A 272 27.14 25.96 -18.55
C TYR A 272 26.36 24.64 -18.37
N ASP A 273 26.94 23.65 -17.69
CA ASP A 273 26.28 22.37 -17.41
C ASP A 273 24.99 22.56 -16.60
N LEU A 274 25.06 23.38 -15.55
CA LEU A 274 23.88 23.74 -14.75
C LEU A 274 22.83 24.42 -15.64
N SER A 275 23.21 25.40 -16.47
CA SER A 275 22.27 26.10 -17.34
C SER A 275 21.63 25.20 -18.41
N ASP A 276 22.36 24.23 -18.95
CA ASP A 276 21.82 23.27 -19.91
C ASP A 276 20.88 22.27 -19.23
N ALA A 277 21.28 21.77 -18.06
CA ALA A 277 20.45 20.91 -17.22
C ALA A 277 19.12 21.60 -16.83
N GLU A 278 19.18 22.88 -16.46
CA GLU A 278 18.00 23.71 -16.21
C GLU A 278 17.09 23.77 -17.44
N ALA A 279 17.65 24.07 -18.61
CA ALA A 279 16.89 24.18 -19.85
C ALA A 279 16.25 22.84 -20.23
N THR A 280 16.97 21.74 -20.06
CA THR A 280 16.52 20.38 -20.34
C THR A 280 15.36 19.98 -19.43
N LEU A 281 15.50 20.17 -18.11
CA LEU A 281 14.44 19.84 -17.16
C LEU A 281 13.19 20.69 -17.40
N ASN A 282 13.35 22.00 -17.60
CA ASN A 282 12.23 22.90 -17.88
C ASN A 282 11.50 22.52 -19.17
N ARG A 283 12.22 22.13 -20.23
CA ARG A 283 11.62 21.70 -21.50
C ARG A 283 10.81 20.40 -21.33
N LYS A 284 11.33 19.44 -20.55
CA LYS A 284 10.59 18.22 -20.23
C LYS A 284 9.31 18.56 -19.47
N ILE A 285 9.41 19.38 -18.41
CA ILE A 285 8.24 19.85 -17.65
C ILE A 285 7.23 20.54 -18.59
N GLU A 286 7.63 21.55 -19.37
CA GLU A 286 6.74 22.29 -20.27
C GLU A 286 6.05 21.37 -21.29
N GLY A 287 6.80 20.46 -21.90
CA GLY A 287 6.29 19.48 -22.87
C GLY A 287 5.23 18.54 -22.29
N HIS A 288 5.24 18.31 -20.97
CA HIS A 288 4.26 17.46 -20.29
C HIS A 288 2.96 18.19 -19.94
N TRP A 289 3.01 19.50 -19.63
CA TRP A 289 1.87 20.21 -19.04
C TRP A 289 1.05 21.05 -20.00
N GLY A 290 1.51 21.28 -21.23
CA GLY A 290 0.88 22.19 -22.19
C GLY A 290 0.86 23.67 -21.77
N GLN A 291 1.18 23.97 -20.50
CA GLN A 291 1.38 25.28 -19.92
C GLN A 291 2.54 25.22 -18.92
N ILE A 292 3.44 26.20 -18.95
CA ILE A 292 4.55 26.31 -17.99
C ILE A 292 3.95 26.55 -16.61
N ARG A 293 4.10 25.62 -15.65
CA ARG A 293 3.56 25.78 -14.29
C ARG A 293 4.56 26.42 -13.34
N TYR A 294 5.84 26.11 -13.52
CA TYR A 294 6.97 26.61 -12.75
C TYR A 294 8.26 26.46 -13.57
N GLN A 295 9.30 27.19 -13.19
CA GLN A 295 10.64 27.10 -13.75
C GLN A 295 11.64 26.67 -12.69
N VAL A 296 12.49 25.71 -13.03
CA VAL A 296 13.58 25.21 -12.20
C VAL A 296 14.88 25.92 -12.55
N GLN A 297 15.66 26.26 -11.53
CA GLN A 297 17.03 26.74 -11.65
C GLN A 297 17.93 25.96 -10.70
N PHE A 298 19.14 25.65 -11.12
CA PHE A 298 20.15 24.99 -10.33
C PHE A 298 21.24 25.97 -9.94
N ARG A 299 21.69 25.88 -8.69
CA ARG A 299 22.85 26.62 -8.21
C ARG A 299 23.76 25.68 -7.48
N ALA A 300 25.06 25.84 -7.70
CA ALA A 300 26.05 25.12 -6.94
C ALA A 300 27.13 26.08 -6.40
N ASP A 301 27.50 25.89 -5.14
CA ASP A 301 28.59 26.58 -4.47
C ASP A 301 29.46 25.55 -3.76
N GLY A 302 30.67 25.31 -4.29
CA GLY A 302 31.49 24.19 -3.89
C GLY A 302 30.76 22.84 -4.04
N TYR A 303 30.73 22.04 -2.98
CA TYR A 303 29.94 20.81 -2.91
C TYR A 303 28.44 21.02 -2.59
N GLN A 304 28.01 22.24 -2.33
CA GLN A 304 26.60 22.52 -2.04
C GLN A 304 25.83 22.69 -3.36
N PHE A 305 24.91 21.79 -3.66
CA PHE A 305 23.97 21.91 -4.77
C PHE A 305 22.58 22.30 -4.25
N MET A 306 21.90 23.18 -4.96
CA MET A 306 20.59 23.74 -4.56
C MET A 306 19.67 23.87 -5.77
N THR A 307 18.49 23.27 -5.67
CA THR A 307 17.40 23.42 -6.63
C THR A 307 16.48 24.56 -6.20
N PHE A 308 16.34 25.53 -7.08
CA PHE A 308 15.44 26.66 -6.94
C PHE A 308 14.26 26.55 -7.89
N VAL A 309 13.11 27.05 -7.46
CA VAL A 309 11.89 26.99 -8.25
C VAL A 309 11.15 28.33 -8.22
N LYS A 310 10.79 28.81 -9.41
CA LYS A 310 10.02 30.04 -9.63
C LYS A 310 8.62 29.68 -10.14
N GLY A 311 7.58 30.09 -9.42
CA GLY A 311 6.21 29.94 -9.90
C GLY A 311 5.87 31.02 -10.93
N LEU A 312 4.90 30.78 -11.82
CA LEU A 312 4.47 31.79 -12.81
C LEU A 312 4.03 33.13 -12.20
N LYS A 313 3.37 33.09 -11.04
CA LYS A 313 2.88 34.26 -10.31
C LYS A 313 3.90 34.81 -9.30
N ASP A 314 4.98 34.08 -9.07
CA ASP A 314 6.01 34.45 -8.11
C ASP A 314 7.09 35.25 -8.81
N THR A 315 7.40 36.43 -8.27
CA THR A 315 8.51 37.25 -8.76
C THR A 315 9.86 36.75 -8.26
N ALA A 316 9.88 36.05 -7.12
CA ALA A 316 11.09 35.60 -6.45
C ALA A 316 11.45 34.14 -6.76
N LEU A 317 12.76 33.89 -6.86
CA LEU A 317 13.33 32.56 -6.93
C LEU A 317 13.48 32.02 -5.49
N ILE A 318 12.87 30.88 -5.19
CA ILE A 318 12.80 30.30 -3.84
C ILE A 318 13.35 28.87 -3.89
N ARG A 319 14.08 28.43 -2.86
CA ARG A 319 14.57 27.04 -2.76
C ARG A 319 13.40 26.08 -2.70
N LEU A 320 13.52 24.90 -3.29
CA LEU A 320 12.45 23.90 -3.30
C LEU A 320 11.91 23.62 -1.88
N GLU A 321 12.81 23.49 -0.90
CA GLU A 321 12.50 23.17 0.50
C GLU A 321 11.79 24.32 1.23
N ASP A 322 11.93 25.56 0.74
CA ASP A 322 11.28 26.75 1.32
C ASP A 322 9.90 27.01 0.70
N ARG A 323 9.50 26.26 -0.33
CA ARG A 323 8.17 26.37 -0.95
C ARG A 323 7.08 25.84 -0.01
N SER A 324 5.82 26.19 -0.29
CA SER A 324 4.69 25.60 0.44
C SER A 324 4.71 24.07 0.33
N LYS A 325 4.27 23.37 1.39
CA LYS A 325 4.22 21.90 1.39
C LYS A 325 3.42 21.33 0.22
N GLY A 326 2.36 22.04 -0.20
CA GLY A 326 1.61 21.63 -1.38
C GLY A 326 2.39 21.78 -2.69
N PHE A 327 3.19 22.84 -2.84
CA PHE A 327 4.06 22.96 -4.00
C PHE A 327 5.13 21.87 -4.03
N GLN A 328 5.77 21.61 -2.89
CA GLN A 328 6.78 20.53 -2.76
C GLN A 328 6.17 19.19 -3.18
N TRP A 329 4.94 18.91 -2.74
CA TRP A 329 4.20 17.71 -3.11
C TRP A 329 4.01 17.61 -4.63
N PHE A 330 3.47 18.65 -5.26
CA PHE A 330 3.22 18.67 -6.70
C PHE A 330 4.50 18.49 -7.51
N PHE A 331 5.53 19.26 -7.17
CA PHE A 331 6.81 19.22 -7.86
C PHE A 331 7.41 17.80 -7.86
N SER A 332 7.37 17.16 -6.71
CA SER A 332 7.98 15.85 -6.53
C SER A 332 7.16 14.74 -7.17
N PHE A 333 5.84 14.84 -7.11
CA PHE A 333 4.95 13.95 -7.85
C PHE A 333 5.26 14.02 -9.36
N ASP A 334 5.34 15.24 -9.90
CA ASP A 334 5.62 15.48 -11.32
C ASP A 334 6.95 14.84 -11.75
N LEU A 335 8.02 15.07 -10.98
CA LEU A 335 9.33 14.49 -11.29
C LEU A 335 9.37 12.98 -11.15
N MET A 336 8.82 12.42 -10.07
CA MET A 336 8.81 10.98 -9.86
C MET A 336 8.05 10.26 -10.97
N LEU A 337 6.87 10.78 -11.34
CA LEU A 337 6.08 10.24 -12.42
C LEU A 337 6.84 10.32 -13.77
N MET A 338 7.52 11.43 -14.05
CA MET A 338 8.39 11.56 -15.22
C MET A 338 9.55 10.57 -15.21
N HIS A 339 10.13 10.29 -14.03
CA HIS A 339 11.24 9.36 -13.86
C HIS A 339 10.81 7.91 -14.13
N GLU A 340 9.76 7.45 -13.45
CA GLU A 340 9.26 6.08 -13.56
C GLU A 340 8.79 5.75 -14.98
N THR A 341 8.19 6.72 -15.66
CA THR A 341 7.72 6.53 -17.04
C THR A 341 8.79 6.78 -18.09
N ARG A 342 10.03 7.12 -17.70
CA ARG A 342 11.11 7.54 -18.61
C ARG A 342 10.66 8.65 -19.58
N GLY A 343 9.78 9.53 -19.11
CA GLY A 343 9.15 10.59 -19.90
C GLY A 343 8.02 10.13 -20.83
N ASN A 344 7.64 8.86 -20.86
CA ASN A 344 6.50 8.37 -21.65
C ASN A 344 5.28 8.08 -20.79
N LEU A 345 4.52 9.13 -20.49
CA LEU A 345 3.31 9.12 -19.66
C LEU A 345 2.06 8.71 -20.42
N LYS A 346 2.15 7.80 -21.38
CA LYS A 346 0.99 7.29 -22.12
C LYS A 346 0.87 5.79 -21.93
N ASP A 347 -0.37 5.31 -21.93
CA ASP A 347 -0.71 3.90 -21.76
C ASP A 347 -0.17 3.32 -20.44
N CYS A 348 -0.10 4.15 -19.39
CA CYS A 348 0.33 3.75 -18.05
C CYS A 348 -0.88 3.45 -17.16
N VAL A 349 -0.64 2.62 -16.13
CA VAL A 349 -1.56 2.44 -15.00
C VAL A 349 -0.92 3.07 -13.77
N ILE A 350 -1.51 4.17 -13.28
CA ILE A 350 -1.02 4.96 -12.15
C ILE A 350 -1.88 4.60 -10.93
N LEU A 351 -1.23 4.20 -9.85
CA LEU A 351 -1.84 3.73 -8.60
C LEU A 351 -1.34 4.61 -7.45
N LEU A 352 -2.25 5.33 -6.78
CA LEU A 352 -1.90 6.26 -5.70
C LEU A 352 -2.66 5.91 -4.41
N ASP A 353 -1.96 5.85 -3.28
CA ASP A 353 -2.60 5.71 -1.97
C ASP A 353 -2.74 7.07 -1.27
N GLU A 354 -3.96 7.40 -0.81
CA GLU A 354 -4.36 8.63 -0.11
C GLU A 354 -3.64 9.93 -0.59
N PRO A 355 -3.68 10.27 -1.89
CA PRO A 355 -2.96 11.41 -2.41
C PRO A 355 -3.54 12.73 -1.86
N GLY A 356 -2.66 13.64 -1.44
CA GLY A 356 -3.07 14.97 -0.98
C GLY A 356 -3.41 15.10 0.52
N LEU A 357 -3.12 14.08 1.34
CA LEU A 357 -3.34 14.09 2.80
C LEU A 357 -2.74 15.32 3.51
N HIS A 358 -1.63 15.86 3.01
CA HIS A 358 -0.93 17.02 3.60
C HIS A 358 -1.37 18.38 3.01
N LEU A 359 -2.29 18.37 2.05
CA LEU A 359 -2.78 19.57 1.37
C LEU A 359 -3.97 20.17 2.12
N HIS A 360 -4.10 21.49 2.06
CA HIS A 360 -5.36 22.17 2.45
C HIS A 360 -6.45 21.87 1.40
N PRO A 361 -7.76 21.89 1.74
CA PRO A 361 -8.87 21.73 0.82
C PRO A 361 -8.71 22.33 -0.59
N GLU A 362 -8.25 23.57 -0.73
CA GLU A 362 -8.02 24.19 -2.05
C GLU A 362 -6.90 23.48 -2.82
N GLY A 363 -5.83 23.07 -2.12
CA GLY A 363 -4.75 22.27 -2.69
C GLY A 363 -5.21 20.87 -3.11
N GLN A 364 -6.16 20.25 -2.40
CA GLN A 364 -6.76 18.96 -2.76
C GLN A 364 -7.60 19.06 -4.03
N ARG A 365 -8.41 20.12 -4.18
CA ARG A 365 -9.13 20.38 -5.44
C ARG A 365 -8.19 20.62 -6.62
N ASN A 366 -7.16 21.43 -6.41
CA ASN A 366 -6.12 21.66 -7.41
C ASN A 366 -5.38 20.37 -7.77
N LEU A 367 -5.25 19.43 -6.82
CA LEU A 367 -4.68 18.11 -7.07
C LEU A 367 -5.63 17.25 -7.90
N LEU A 368 -6.91 17.18 -7.53
CA LEU A 368 -7.92 16.43 -8.29
C LEU A 368 -7.99 16.87 -9.76
N GLU A 369 -7.92 18.18 -10.03
CA GLU A 369 -7.83 18.72 -11.39
C GLU A 369 -6.59 18.20 -12.13
N ARG A 370 -5.43 18.15 -11.47
CA ARG A 370 -4.20 17.59 -12.06
C ARG A 370 -4.27 16.08 -12.25
N LEU A 371 -4.84 15.34 -11.30
CA LEU A 371 -5.07 13.89 -11.44
C LEU A 371 -5.92 13.58 -12.67
N THR A 372 -6.93 14.40 -12.92
CA THR A 372 -7.77 14.32 -14.11
C THR A 372 -6.96 14.57 -15.39
N GLU A 373 -5.98 15.49 -15.36
CA GLU A 373 -5.06 15.69 -16.47
C GLU A 373 -4.14 14.48 -16.69
N TYR A 374 -3.55 13.89 -15.64
CA TYR A 374 -2.72 12.68 -15.79
C TYR A 374 -3.50 11.48 -16.31
N ALA A 375 -4.77 11.36 -15.94
CA ALA A 375 -5.65 10.30 -16.44
C ALA A 375 -5.89 10.40 -17.95
N ARG A 376 -5.56 11.53 -18.62
CA ARG A 376 -5.69 11.63 -20.08
C ARG A 376 -4.67 10.74 -20.77
N GLY A 377 -5.14 9.60 -21.30
CA GLY A 377 -4.30 8.61 -21.98
C GLY A 377 -3.63 7.62 -21.02
N ASN A 378 -4.04 7.60 -19.74
CA ASN A 378 -3.59 6.65 -18.73
C ASN A 378 -4.80 6.12 -17.95
N THR A 379 -4.63 4.99 -17.28
CA THR A 379 -5.57 4.54 -16.23
C THR A 379 -5.04 5.03 -14.89
N LEU A 380 -5.77 5.89 -14.20
CA LEU A 380 -5.39 6.36 -12.87
C LEU A 380 -6.40 5.85 -11.84
N ILE A 381 -5.90 5.19 -10.80
CA ILE A 381 -6.67 4.66 -9.68
C ILE A 381 -6.06 5.19 -8.39
N TYR A 382 -6.89 5.75 -7.52
CA TYR A 382 -6.45 6.17 -6.20
C TYR A 382 -7.49 5.87 -5.12
N THR A 383 -7.00 5.69 -3.90
CA THR A 383 -7.80 5.57 -2.68
C THR A 383 -7.87 6.93 -2.00
N THR A 384 -8.99 7.26 -1.35
CA THR A 384 -9.04 8.47 -0.53
C THR A 384 -10.13 8.45 0.54
N HIS A 385 -9.83 9.05 1.68
CA HIS A 385 -10.78 9.48 2.71
C HIS A 385 -11.06 11.00 2.65
N LEU A 386 -10.43 11.74 1.74
CA LEU A 386 -10.53 13.19 1.61
C LEU A 386 -11.74 13.59 0.75
N PRO A 387 -12.73 14.33 1.29
CA PRO A 387 -13.91 14.76 0.55
C PRO A 387 -13.59 15.61 -0.68
N PHE A 388 -12.58 16.48 -0.57
CA PHE A 388 -12.19 17.37 -1.67
C PHE A 388 -11.38 16.67 -2.78
N MET A 389 -11.04 15.39 -2.57
CA MET A 389 -10.45 14.50 -3.58
C MET A 389 -11.50 13.62 -4.24
N ILE A 390 -12.80 13.81 -3.97
CA ILE A 390 -13.88 13.09 -4.63
C ILE A 390 -14.50 13.99 -5.70
N ASP A 391 -14.40 13.57 -6.96
CA ASP A 391 -15.09 14.24 -8.06
C ASP A 391 -16.53 13.74 -8.19
N LEU A 392 -17.47 14.54 -7.70
CA LEU A 392 -18.90 14.22 -7.79
C LEU A 392 -19.54 14.65 -9.10
N GLN A 393 -18.83 15.36 -9.97
CA GLN A 393 -19.32 15.62 -11.32
C GLN A 393 -19.33 14.34 -12.17
N GLU A 394 -18.51 13.35 -11.80
CA GLU A 394 -18.39 12.07 -12.48
C GLU A 394 -18.55 10.89 -11.49
N PRO A 395 -19.75 10.72 -10.89
CA PRO A 395 -19.97 9.75 -9.81
C PRO A 395 -19.75 8.30 -10.23
N ASP A 396 -19.89 8.00 -11.53
CA ASP A 396 -19.66 6.66 -12.10
C ASP A 396 -18.21 6.18 -11.94
N ARG A 397 -17.28 7.09 -11.60
CA ARG A 397 -15.87 6.77 -11.33
C ARG A 397 -15.60 6.40 -9.87
N ILE A 398 -16.56 6.66 -8.98
CA ILE A 398 -16.38 6.44 -7.54
C ILE A 398 -16.65 4.96 -7.23
N ARG A 399 -15.78 4.37 -6.42
CA ARG A 399 -15.95 3.03 -5.86
C ARG A 399 -15.84 3.11 -4.35
N ILE A 400 -16.81 2.54 -3.64
CA ILE A 400 -16.81 2.49 -2.18
C ILE A 400 -16.27 1.14 -1.74
N LEU A 401 -15.25 1.17 -0.91
CA LEU A 401 -14.71 0.00 -0.23
C LEU A 401 -15.38 -0.12 1.14
N THR A 402 -15.93 -1.29 1.47
CA THR A 402 -16.55 -1.57 2.77
C THR A 402 -16.02 -2.88 3.32
N GLU A 403 -15.56 -2.84 4.56
CA GLU A 403 -15.11 -4.04 5.26
C GLU A 403 -16.31 -4.80 5.82
N THR A 404 -16.42 -6.08 5.48
CA THR A 404 -17.47 -6.98 5.96
C THR A 404 -16.86 -8.21 6.63
N ASN A 405 -17.66 -8.98 7.35
CA ASN A 405 -17.20 -10.24 7.97
C ASN A 405 -16.68 -11.28 6.96
N GLU A 406 -16.99 -11.12 5.66
CA GLU A 406 -16.55 -12.00 4.58
C GLU A 406 -15.36 -11.42 3.78
N GLY A 407 -14.88 -10.23 4.15
CA GLY A 407 -13.81 -9.49 3.47
C GLY A 407 -14.24 -8.12 2.96
N THR A 408 -13.36 -7.45 2.22
CA THR A 408 -13.63 -6.14 1.62
C THR A 408 -14.51 -6.28 0.38
N VAL A 409 -15.63 -5.56 0.36
CA VAL A 409 -16.57 -5.49 -0.76
C VAL A 409 -16.41 -4.14 -1.46
N VAL A 410 -16.39 -4.17 -2.79
CA VAL A 410 -16.42 -2.97 -3.64
C VAL A 410 -17.85 -2.73 -4.10
N SER A 411 -18.37 -1.52 -3.89
CA SER A 411 -19.70 -1.11 -4.32
C SER A 411 -19.64 0.12 -5.22
N GLU A 412 -20.48 0.13 -6.25
CA GLU A 412 -20.76 1.31 -7.10
C GLU A 412 -21.96 2.11 -6.57
N ASP A 413 -22.74 1.52 -5.68
CA ASP A 413 -23.93 2.14 -5.09
C ASP A 413 -23.55 3.08 -3.95
N LEU A 414 -23.54 4.37 -4.25
CA LEU A 414 -23.23 5.46 -3.30
C LEU A 414 -24.17 5.50 -2.09
N THR A 415 -25.38 4.92 -2.19
CA THR A 415 -26.40 4.95 -1.14
C THR A 415 -26.22 3.86 -0.08
N LYS A 416 -25.55 2.76 -0.43
CA LYS A 416 -25.27 1.60 0.44
C LYS A 416 -23.93 1.70 1.17
N SER A 417 -23.50 2.93 1.46
CA SER A 417 -22.26 3.22 2.18
C SER A 417 -22.43 3.19 3.71
N GLU A 418 -21.38 2.76 4.40
CA GLU A 418 -21.20 2.92 5.85
C GLU A 418 -21.19 4.41 6.26
N PRO A 419 -21.50 4.76 7.52
CA PRO A 419 -21.62 6.15 7.98
C PRO A 419 -20.41 7.05 7.69
N ALA A 420 -19.19 6.49 7.76
CA ALA A 420 -17.95 7.24 7.48
C ALA A 420 -17.85 7.64 6.00
N ALA A 421 -18.10 6.71 5.07
CA ALA A 421 -18.13 7.00 3.64
C ALA A 421 -19.26 7.98 3.28
N LYS A 422 -20.41 7.91 3.97
CA LYS A 422 -21.51 8.88 3.83
C LYS A 422 -21.09 10.29 4.22
N LEU A 423 -20.33 10.46 5.29
CA LEU A 423 -19.82 11.77 5.73
C LEU A 423 -18.86 12.38 4.70
N VAL A 424 -17.96 11.56 4.15
CA VAL A 424 -17.02 12.00 3.11
C VAL A 424 -17.78 12.41 1.83
N LEU A 425 -18.77 11.61 1.40
CA LEU A 425 -19.62 11.93 0.25
C LEU A 425 -20.49 13.18 0.48
N GLN A 426 -21.05 13.36 1.68
CA GLN A 426 -21.82 14.56 2.05
C GLN A 426 -20.97 15.83 2.01
N ALA A 427 -19.75 15.76 2.55
CA ALA A 427 -18.80 16.86 2.51
C ALA A 427 -18.36 17.18 1.08
N ALA A 428 -18.16 16.15 0.23
CA ALA A 428 -17.86 16.32 -1.17
C ALA A 428 -19.03 17.01 -1.92
N LEU A 429 -20.28 16.68 -1.61
CA LEU A 429 -21.50 17.20 -2.27
C LEU A 429 -21.75 18.68 -2.02
N GLY A 430 -20.88 19.37 -1.25
CA GLY A 430 -21.08 20.76 -0.88
C GLY A 430 -22.33 20.96 -0.02
N ILE A 431 -22.86 19.88 0.57
CA ILE A 431 -23.91 19.96 1.58
C ILE A 431 -23.27 20.70 2.75
N SER A 432 -23.57 21.99 2.86
CA SER A 432 -23.18 22.82 3.98
C SER A 432 -23.51 22.07 5.27
N GLY A 433 -22.60 22.10 6.24
CA GLY A 433 -22.88 21.57 7.58
C GLY A 433 -24.21 22.10 8.14
N ARG A 434 -24.66 23.29 7.72
CA ARG A 434 -25.96 23.87 8.09
C ARG A 434 -27.19 23.15 7.52
N THR A 435 -27.04 22.39 6.44
CA THR A 435 -28.12 21.65 5.76
C THR A 435 -28.02 20.13 5.94
N SER A 436 -26.90 19.64 6.48
CA SER A 436 -26.76 18.24 6.89
C SER A 436 -27.38 18.05 8.27
N TRP A 437 -28.19 17.00 8.45
CA TRP A 437 -28.77 16.63 9.75
C TRP A 437 -27.72 16.16 10.80
N LEU A 438 -26.43 16.32 10.50
CA LEU A 438 -25.28 15.78 11.25
C LEU A 438 -24.25 16.85 11.68
N ILE A 439 -24.49 18.14 11.45
CA ILE A 439 -23.61 19.25 11.87
C ILE A 439 -24.50 20.45 12.24
N ALA A 440 -24.18 21.21 13.29
CA ALA A 440 -24.94 22.39 13.74
C ALA A 440 -24.13 23.69 13.54
N GLU A 441 -24.69 24.86 13.91
CA GLU A 441 -23.88 26.10 13.95
C GLU A 441 -22.78 26.03 15.01
N GLN A 442 -23.01 25.31 16.10
CA GLN A 442 -22.04 25.04 17.17
C GLN A 442 -21.72 23.54 17.23
N ASN A 443 -20.44 23.16 17.18
CA ASN A 443 -20.01 21.77 17.09
C ASN A 443 -18.95 21.42 18.11
N LEU A 444 -19.20 20.41 18.93
CA LEU A 444 -18.20 19.79 19.79
C LEU A 444 -17.64 18.55 19.09
N VAL A 445 -16.36 18.57 18.74
CA VAL A 445 -15.67 17.43 18.12
C VAL A 445 -14.86 16.70 19.20
N VAL A 446 -15.08 15.39 19.33
CA VAL A 446 -14.46 14.52 20.35
C VAL A 446 -13.73 13.36 19.67
N GLU A 447 -12.72 12.78 20.33
CA GLU A 447 -11.88 11.75 19.72
C GLU A 447 -12.65 10.49 19.32
N GLY A 448 -13.36 9.86 20.26
CA GLY A 448 -13.96 8.56 20.04
C GLY A 448 -15.48 8.53 20.22
N ALA A 449 -16.06 7.42 19.77
CA ALA A 449 -17.47 7.13 20.03
C ALA A 449 -17.77 7.00 21.53
N GLY A 450 -16.80 6.53 22.33
CA GLY A 450 -16.93 6.43 23.79
C GLY A 450 -17.18 7.80 24.43
N ASP A 451 -16.38 8.80 24.05
CA ASP A 451 -16.49 10.19 24.49
C ASP A 451 -17.87 10.75 24.20
N TYR A 452 -18.34 10.56 22.95
CA TYR A 452 -19.67 10.97 22.52
C TYR A 452 -20.77 10.40 23.42
N TRP A 453 -20.78 9.08 23.64
CA TRP A 453 -21.83 8.43 24.45
C TRP A 453 -21.84 8.96 25.89
N ILE A 454 -20.67 9.07 26.51
CA ILE A 454 -20.55 9.52 27.91
C ILE A 454 -20.97 10.99 28.05
N ILE A 455 -20.44 11.88 27.21
CA ILE A 455 -20.71 13.32 27.27
C ILE A 455 -22.20 13.59 27.03
N VAL A 456 -22.81 12.94 26.05
CA VAL A 456 -24.25 13.11 25.73
C VAL A 456 -25.13 12.63 26.89
N GLU A 457 -24.86 11.45 27.45
CA GLU A 457 -25.68 10.92 28.56
C GLU A 457 -25.49 11.69 29.86
N LEU A 458 -24.27 12.15 30.16
CA LEU A 458 -24.02 13.06 31.28
C LEU A 458 -24.77 14.38 31.08
N SER A 459 -24.72 14.97 29.88
CA SER A 459 -25.45 16.20 29.57
C SER A 459 -26.96 16.03 29.75
N ASN A 460 -27.51 14.91 29.28
CA ASN A 460 -28.91 14.58 29.48
C ASN A 460 -29.27 14.40 30.96
N LEU A 461 -28.35 13.87 31.78
CA LEU A 461 -28.56 13.72 33.23
C LEU A 461 -28.55 15.06 33.95
N PHE A 462 -27.63 15.94 33.59
CA PHE A 462 -27.59 17.31 34.12
C PHE A 462 -28.88 18.06 33.78
N ARG A 463 -29.32 18.03 32.51
CA ARG A 463 -30.55 18.71 32.06
C ARG A 463 -31.79 18.22 32.80
N ARG A 464 -32.00 16.90 32.90
CA ARG A 464 -33.18 16.36 33.60
C ARG A 464 -33.15 16.59 35.12
N SER A 465 -31.97 16.84 35.67
CA SER A 465 -31.77 17.23 37.08
C SER A 465 -31.83 18.74 37.31
N GLY A 466 -32.19 19.53 36.30
CA GLY A 466 -32.28 21.00 36.41
C GLY A 466 -30.93 21.73 36.46
N SER A 467 -29.83 21.06 36.11
CA SER A 467 -28.48 21.64 36.02
C SER A 467 -28.07 21.91 34.57
N GLU A 468 -27.08 22.80 34.37
CA GLU A 468 -26.55 23.07 33.03
C GLU A 468 -25.75 21.88 32.49
N GLY A 469 -26.19 21.32 31.34
CA GLY A 469 -25.44 20.36 30.54
C GLY A 469 -24.77 21.03 29.34
N LEU A 470 -24.59 20.28 28.24
CA LEU A 470 -24.19 20.89 26.97
C LEU A 470 -25.26 21.92 26.51
N PRO A 471 -24.86 23.03 25.87
CA PRO A 471 -25.80 23.95 25.23
C PRO A 471 -26.73 23.22 24.24
N GLN A 472 -27.97 23.70 24.06
CA GLN A 472 -28.97 23.01 23.25
C GLN A 472 -28.61 22.97 21.75
N ASP A 473 -27.92 23.99 21.26
CA ASP A 473 -27.57 24.15 19.85
C ASP A 473 -26.20 23.54 19.49
N VAL A 474 -25.56 22.85 20.44
CA VAL A 474 -24.27 22.17 20.22
C VAL A 474 -24.50 20.75 19.74
N PHE A 475 -24.01 20.45 18.53
CA PHE A 475 -23.95 19.09 18.01
C PHE A 475 -22.62 18.42 18.37
N VAL A 476 -22.63 17.16 18.80
CA VAL A 476 -21.42 16.42 19.20
C VAL A 476 -21.04 15.42 18.11
N THR A 477 -19.80 15.49 17.62
CA THR A 477 -19.26 14.62 16.56
C THR A 477 -18.09 13.80 17.08
N ALA A 478 -18.16 12.47 16.98
CA ALA A 478 -17.03 11.58 17.24
C ALA A 478 -16.16 11.46 15.99
N ALA A 479 -14.86 11.73 16.11
CA ALA A 479 -13.97 11.83 14.97
C ALA A 479 -13.32 10.52 14.53
N GLY A 480 -13.11 9.58 15.46
CA GLY A 480 -12.40 8.32 15.22
C GLY A 480 -10.96 8.30 15.72
N GLY A 481 -10.46 9.41 16.27
CA GLY A 481 -9.13 9.54 16.86
C GLY A 481 -8.66 10.99 16.94
N ALA A 482 -7.53 11.23 17.60
CA ALA A 482 -6.97 12.57 17.83
C ALA A 482 -6.61 13.31 16.53
N SER A 483 -6.07 12.61 15.52
CA SER A 483 -5.76 13.19 14.21
C SER A 483 -7.03 13.61 13.48
N GLU A 484 -8.09 12.82 13.59
CA GLU A 484 -9.38 13.03 12.94
C GLU A 484 -10.12 14.20 13.58
N VAL A 485 -9.99 14.41 14.90
CA VAL A 485 -10.51 15.62 15.57
C VAL A 485 -9.91 16.87 14.95
N THR A 486 -8.60 16.89 14.78
CA THR A 486 -7.88 18.02 14.15
C THR A 486 -8.40 18.29 12.74
N TYR A 487 -8.61 17.22 11.97
CA TYR A 487 -9.13 17.29 10.61
C TYR A 487 -10.57 17.85 10.56
N LEU A 488 -11.50 17.23 11.29
CA LEU A 488 -12.91 17.63 11.31
C LEU A 488 -13.08 19.04 11.86
N ALA A 489 -12.35 19.41 12.92
CA ALA A 489 -12.39 20.75 13.46
C ALA A 489 -11.89 21.79 12.44
N THR A 490 -10.79 21.50 11.74
CA THR A 490 -10.28 22.38 10.67
C THR A 490 -11.27 22.52 9.53
N PHE A 491 -11.93 21.44 9.12
CA PHE A 491 -12.98 21.44 8.10
C PHE A 491 -14.16 22.32 8.52
N MET A 492 -14.72 22.10 9.71
CA MET A 492 -15.88 22.84 10.22
C MET A 492 -15.58 24.34 10.36
N VAL A 493 -14.37 24.71 10.81
CA VAL A 493 -13.92 26.12 10.84
C VAL A 493 -13.85 26.72 9.45
N GLY A 494 -13.34 25.96 8.46
CA GLY A 494 -13.31 26.37 7.06
C GLY A 494 -14.71 26.55 6.45
N GLN A 495 -15.74 25.94 7.04
CA GLN A 495 -17.16 26.12 6.70
C GLN A 495 -17.85 27.22 7.54
N GLU A 496 -17.07 28.06 8.22
CA GLU A 496 -17.57 29.17 9.03
C GLU A 496 -18.46 28.75 10.22
N LEU A 497 -18.26 27.54 10.75
CA LEU A 497 -18.99 27.03 11.92
C LEU A 497 -18.22 27.32 13.21
N ASP A 498 -18.96 27.43 14.33
CA ASP A 498 -18.37 27.53 15.66
C ASP A 498 -18.00 26.12 16.15
N VAL A 499 -16.73 25.93 16.54
CA VAL A 499 -16.17 24.60 16.84
C VAL A 499 -15.43 24.61 18.17
N VAL A 500 -15.66 23.56 18.96
CA VAL A 500 -14.85 23.22 20.13
C VAL A 500 -14.29 21.82 19.91
N ALA A 501 -12.96 21.71 19.84
CA ALA A 501 -12.25 20.44 19.75
C ALA A 501 -11.79 19.99 21.14
N LEU A 502 -12.23 18.81 21.56
CA LEU A 502 -11.90 18.19 22.84
C LEU A 502 -11.03 16.95 22.60
N PHE A 503 -9.82 16.97 23.18
CA PHE A 503 -8.84 15.90 23.05
C PHE A 503 -8.69 15.13 24.35
N ASP A 504 -8.33 13.85 24.27
CA ASP A 504 -7.77 13.12 25.40
C ASP A 504 -6.44 13.77 25.80
N ASN A 505 -6.13 13.80 27.09
CA ASN A 505 -4.83 14.28 27.55
C ASN A 505 -3.82 13.14 27.53
N ASP A 506 -3.53 12.58 26.36
CA ASP A 506 -2.44 11.63 26.17
C ASP A 506 -1.43 12.17 25.13
N VAL A 507 -0.42 11.38 24.78
CA VAL A 507 0.61 11.83 23.83
C VAL A 507 0.01 12.17 22.46
N ALA A 508 -0.96 11.38 21.98
CA ALA A 508 -1.60 11.57 20.67
C ALA A 508 -2.52 12.80 20.68
N GLY A 509 -3.34 12.96 21.72
CA GLY A 509 -4.23 14.09 21.90
C GLY A 509 -3.47 15.41 22.02
N ARG A 510 -2.44 15.48 22.88
CA ARG A 510 -1.59 16.69 23.02
C ARG A 510 -0.91 17.08 21.71
N THR A 511 -0.35 16.12 20.99
CA THR A 511 0.32 16.36 19.70
C THR A 511 -0.66 16.90 18.65
N SER A 512 -1.87 16.34 18.61
CA SER A 512 -2.91 16.73 17.66
C SER A 512 -3.52 18.09 18.00
N GLN A 513 -3.78 18.36 19.28
CA GLN A 513 -4.21 19.68 19.75
C GLN A 513 -3.19 20.77 19.41
N ASP A 514 -1.90 20.51 19.66
CA ASP A 514 -0.83 21.44 19.31
C ASP A 514 -0.78 21.71 17.80
N LYS A 515 -0.96 20.67 16.99
CA LYS A 515 -1.05 20.79 15.54
C LYS A 515 -2.23 21.67 15.12
N LEU A 516 -3.42 21.45 15.69
CA LEU A 516 -4.62 22.26 15.42
C LEU A 516 -4.37 23.73 15.78
N VAL A 517 -3.95 24.00 17.02
CA VAL A 517 -3.82 25.36 17.56
C VAL A 517 -2.67 26.14 16.93
N LYS A 518 -1.51 25.51 16.72
CA LYS A 518 -0.31 26.21 16.23
C LYS A 518 -0.20 26.24 14.71
N SER A 519 -0.72 25.23 14.01
CA SER A 519 -0.51 25.09 12.55
C SER A 519 -1.74 25.39 11.71
N TRP A 520 -2.95 25.15 12.22
CA TRP A 520 -4.18 25.27 11.45
C TRP A 520 -5.00 26.50 11.80
N LEU A 521 -5.35 26.69 13.08
CA LEU A 521 -6.18 27.80 13.53
C LEU A 521 -5.64 29.20 13.17
N PRO A 522 -4.31 29.47 13.18
CA PRO A 522 -3.78 30.79 12.82
C PRO A 522 -4.05 31.21 11.36
N LYS A 523 -4.47 30.26 10.50
CA LYS A 523 -4.82 30.52 9.09
C LYS A 523 -6.22 31.11 8.92
N TYR A 524 -7.06 31.12 9.96
CA TYR A 524 -8.43 31.63 9.92
C TYR A 524 -8.52 32.96 10.70
N LYS A 525 -9.05 34.01 10.05
CA LYS A 525 -8.97 35.40 10.54
C LYS A 525 -9.94 35.74 11.69
N ASP A 526 -10.87 34.85 12.01
CA ASP A 526 -11.80 34.98 13.14
C ASP A 526 -11.83 33.66 13.90
N GLN A 527 -11.45 33.66 15.19
CA GLN A 527 -11.33 32.43 15.99
C GLN A 527 -12.72 31.89 16.39
N ARG A 528 -13.43 31.29 15.42
CA ARG A 528 -14.64 30.47 15.65
C ARG A 528 -14.31 29.08 16.20
N ALA A 529 -13.03 28.75 16.39
CA ALA A 529 -12.58 27.51 16.98
C ALA A 529 -11.81 27.70 18.29
N LYS A 530 -12.12 26.84 19.26
CA LYS A 530 -11.33 26.65 20.49
C LYS A 530 -10.96 25.17 20.62
N ALA A 531 -9.80 24.90 21.22
CA ALA A 531 -9.33 23.54 21.45
C ALA A 531 -8.75 23.42 22.86
N PHE A 532 -9.12 22.36 23.57
CA PHE A 532 -8.57 22.05 24.89
C PHE A 532 -8.55 20.54 25.11
N ASP A 533 -7.63 20.08 25.96
CA ASP A 533 -7.60 18.70 26.43
C ASP A 533 -8.59 18.50 27.58
N LEU A 534 -9.05 17.26 27.73
CA LEU A 534 -10.04 16.86 28.73
C LEU A 534 -9.54 17.10 30.16
N ALA A 535 -8.24 16.90 30.44
CA ALA A 535 -7.68 17.09 31.76
C ALA A 535 -7.77 18.56 32.20
N THR A 536 -7.44 19.48 31.30
CA THR A 536 -7.59 20.92 31.51
C THR A 536 -9.06 21.31 31.71
N ALA A 537 -9.98 20.70 30.97
CA ALA A 537 -11.42 20.97 31.09
C ALA A 537 -12.02 20.56 32.44
N VAL A 538 -11.45 19.56 33.11
CA VAL A 538 -11.93 18.99 34.39
C VAL A 538 -10.98 19.22 35.57
N GLY A 539 -10.05 20.17 35.44
CA GLY A 539 -9.15 20.56 36.53
C GLY A 539 -8.15 19.47 36.98
N LYS A 540 -7.76 18.55 36.08
CA LYS A 540 -6.83 17.43 36.33
C LYS A 540 -5.53 17.54 35.55
N THR A 541 -4.94 18.73 35.48
CA THR A 541 -3.67 18.98 34.79
C THR A 541 -2.50 18.20 35.40
N GLY A 542 -1.57 17.73 34.58
CA GLY A 542 -0.29 17.15 35.01
C GLY A 542 -0.19 15.63 35.00
N GLN A 543 -1.22 14.93 34.51
CA GLN A 543 -1.20 13.47 34.28
C GLN A 543 -2.00 13.11 33.02
N ASP A 544 -1.72 11.94 32.44
CA ASP A 544 -2.53 11.44 31.34
C ASP A 544 -3.99 11.21 31.79
N PHE A 545 -4.96 11.62 30.96
CA PHE A 545 -6.37 11.61 31.33
C PHE A 545 -7.27 11.41 30.11
N THR A 546 -8.23 10.50 30.23
CA THR A 546 -9.19 10.09 29.20
C THR A 546 -10.63 10.14 29.75
N ILE A 547 -11.64 10.03 28.89
CA ILE A 547 -13.05 10.09 29.33
C ILE A 547 -13.40 9.06 30.40
N GLU A 548 -12.78 7.88 30.36
CA GLU A 548 -12.98 6.82 31.33
C GLU A 548 -12.50 7.21 32.73
N ASP A 549 -11.49 8.10 32.84
CA ASP A 549 -10.89 8.56 34.10
C ASP A 549 -11.78 9.55 34.87
N MET A 550 -12.88 10.00 34.25
CA MET A 550 -13.93 10.76 34.95
C MET A 550 -14.68 9.91 35.98
N PHE A 551 -14.61 8.58 35.89
CA PHE A 551 -15.30 7.65 36.78
C PHE A 551 -14.37 7.16 37.90
N PRO A 552 -14.89 6.95 39.12
CA PRO A 552 -14.14 6.21 40.14
C PRO A 552 -13.78 4.82 39.62
N GLU A 553 -12.57 4.36 39.96
CA GLU A 553 -12.04 3.06 39.51
C GLU A 553 -13.04 1.92 39.71
N LYS A 554 -13.61 1.80 40.92
CA LYS A 554 -14.61 0.78 41.24
C LYS A 554 -15.81 0.84 40.29
N PHE A 555 -16.31 2.04 40.01
CA PHE A 555 -17.49 2.22 39.16
C PHE A 555 -17.22 1.78 37.72
N TYR A 556 -16.05 2.14 37.17
CA TYR A 556 -15.64 1.72 35.83
C TYR A 556 -15.41 0.20 35.75
N VAL A 557 -14.69 -0.35 36.74
CA VAL A 557 -14.38 -1.78 36.84
C VAL A 557 -15.65 -2.62 36.95
N ASP A 558 -16.62 -2.23 37.78
CA ASP A 558 -17.88 -2.96 37.93
C ASP A 558 -18.61 -3.07 36.57
N ARG A 559 -18.57 -2.01 35.73
CA ARG A 559 -19.16 -2.05 34.37
C ARG A 559 -18.35 -2.91 33.42
N ALA A 560 -17.02 -2.87 33.48
CA ALA A 560 -16.18 -3.77 32.69
C ALA A 560 -16.44 -5.25 33.07
N GLN A 561 -16.59 -5.55 34.37
CA GLN A 561 -16.94 -6.88 34.85
C GLN A 561 -18.30 -7.34 34.32
N GLU A 562 -19.32 -6.48 34.31
CA GLU A 562 -20.63 -6.81 33.74
C GLU A 562 -20.55 -7.15 32.25
N VAL A 563 -19.83 -6.34 31.46
CA VAL A 563 -19.69 -6.54 30.00
C VAL A 563 -18.96 -7.84 29.69
N TYR A 564 -17.91 -8.15 30.45
CA TYR A 564 -17.04 -9.29 30.20
C TYR A 564 -17.23 -10.44 31.19
N ALA A 565 -18.39 -10.55 31.86
CA ALA A 565 -18.64 -11.53 32.91
C ALA A 565 -18.35 -12.98 32.47
N LYS A 566 -18.80 -13.36 31.26
CA LYS A 566 -18.57 -14.71 30.70
C LYS A 566 -17.09 -14.96 30.36
N PRO A 567 -16.40 -14.10 29.58
CA PRO A 567 -14.97 -14.22 29.35
C PRO A 567 -14.13 -14.27 30.63
N LEU A 568 -14.39 -13.38 31.58
CA LEU A 568 -13.63 -13.30 32.84
C LEU A 568 -13.83 -14.55 33.70
N ALA A 569 -15.06 -15.07 33.81
CA ALA A 569 -15.34 -16.30 34.53
C ALA A 569 -14.67 -17.52 33.88
N THR A 570 -14.67 -17.58 32.53
CA THR A 570 -14.04 -18.68 31.78
C THR A 570 -12.52 -18.69 31.97
N ALA A 571 -11.91 -17.51 32.01
CA ALA A 571 -10.46 -17.37 32.17
C ALA A 571 -10.00 -17.30 33.64
N GLY A 572 -10.92 -17.32 34.62
CA GLY A 572 -10.60 -17.30 36.04
C GLY A 572 -9.97 -15.98 36.53
N ILE A 573 -10.30 -14.86 35.88
CA ILE A 573 -9.67 -13.55 36.14
C ILE A 573 -10.61 -12.64 36.90
N SER A 574 -10.04 -11.90 37.85
CA SER A 574 -10.74 -10.85 38.59
C SER A 574 -10.13 -9.49 38.28
N LEU A 575 -10.98 -8.48 38.08
CA LEU A 575 -10.57 -7.08 37.97
C LEU A 575 -10.45 -6.38 39.33
N SER A 576 -10.36 -7.14 40.43
CA SER A 576 -10.32 -6.60 41.81
C SER A 576 -9.07 -5.78 42.14
N SER A 577 -7.97 -5.98 41.39
CA SER A 577 -6.74 -5.20 41.53
C SER A 577 -6.18 -4.87 40.15
N LEU A 578 -6.21 -3.60 39.78
CA LEU A 578 -5.65 -3.13 38.51
C LEU A 578 -4.16 -2.79 38.66
N PRO A 579 -3.35 -2.99 37.61
CA PRO A 579 -1.94 -2.57 37.60
C PRO A 579 -1.79 -1.05 37.83
N PRO A 580 -0.63 -0.56 38.28
CA PRO A 580 -0.40 0.88 38.46
C PRO A 580 -0.48 1.62 37.12
N GLY A 581 -1.02 2.84 37.16
CA GLY A 581 -1.16 3.71 35.99
C GLY A 581 -2.22 4.79 36.23
N HIS A 582 -2.26 5.80 35.36
CA HIS A 582 -3.25 6.89 35.47
C HIS A 582 -4.54 6.59 34.70
N GLN A 583 -4.45 5.98 33.52
CA GLN A 583 -5.59 5.71 32.65
C GLN A 583 -6.28 4.37 32.97
N LEU A 584 -7.55 4.44 33.39
CA LEU A 584 -8.36 3.29 33.78
C LEU A 584 -8.54 2.28 32.64
N ALA A 585 -8.84 2.76 31.43
CA ALA A 585 -9.03 1.89 30.28
C ALA A 585 -7.77 1.08 29.95
N ARG A 586 -6.58 1.72 29.94
CA ARG A 586 -5.30 1.03 29.71
C ARG A 586 -4.96 0.04 30.82
N ARG A 587 -5.27 0.36 32.08
CA ARG A 587 -5.05 -0.55 33.22
C ARG A 587 -5.92 -1.79 33.12
N VAL A 588 -7.19 -1.65 32.73
CA VAL A 588 -8.08 -2.79 32.47
C VAL A 588 -7.59 -3.58 31.25
N GLU A 589 -7.25 -2.90 30.16
CA GLU A 589 -6.72 -3.52 28.94
C GLU A 589 -5.48 -4.36 29.24
N THR A 590 -4.56 -3.87 30.08
CA THR A 590 -3.38 -4.62 30.51
C THR A 590 -3.73 -5.96 31.16
N VAL A 591 -4.79 -6.01 31.98
CA VAL A 591 -5.25 -7.26 32.60
C VAL A 591 -5.80 -8.23 31.55
N PHE A 592 -6.55 -7.73 30.56
CA PHE A 592 -7.08 -8.55 29.47
C PHE A 592 -5.97 -9.06 28.54
N THR A 593 -5.00 -8.22 28.21
CA THR A 593 -3.84 -8.60 27.38
C THR A 593 -2.98 -9.64 28.08
N THR A 594 -2.72 -9.49 29.39
CA THR A 594 -2.00 -10.51 30.19
C THR A 594 -2.72 -11.87 30.19
N ALA A 595 -4.04 -11.82 30.04
CA ALA A 595 -4.92 -12.98 29.97
C ALA A 595 -5.19 -13.52 28.55
N SER A 596 -4.59 -12.93 27.51
CA SER A 596 -4.89 -13.25 26.10
C SER A 596 -6.37 -13.10 25.74
N LEU A 597 -7.07 -12.13 26.35
CA LEU A 597 -8.46 -11.77 26.04
C LEU A 597 -8.50 -10.45 25.26
N SER A 598 -9.45 -10.34 24.32
CA SER A 598 -9.71 -9.09 23.61
C SER A 598 -10.48 -8.10 24.49
N PHE A 599 -10.00 -6.85 24.57
CA PHE A 599 -10.68 -5.76 25.26
C PHE A 599 -11.11 -4.67 24.28
N ASN A 600 -12.36 -4.23 24.38
CA ASN A 600 -12.88 -3.09 23.64
C ASN A 600 -13.44 -2.05 24.64
N LYS A 601 -12.75 -0.91 24.75
CA LYS A 601 -13.15 0.19 25.64
C LYS A 601 -14.51 0.80 25.27
N VAL A 602 -14.83 0.90 23.98
CA VAL A 602 -16.10 1.49 23.50
C VAL A 602 -17.31 0.70 23.98
N THR A 603 -17.20 -0.62 24.10
CA THR A 603 -18.28 -1.48 24.65
C THR A 603 -18.55 -1.16 26.12
N VAL A 604 -17.49 -0.90 26.91
CA VAL A 604 -17.63 -0.50 28.32
C VAL A 604 -18.27 0.89 28.42
N CYS A 605 -17.84 1.85 27.59
CA CYS A 605 -18.42 3.18 27.53
C CYS A 605 -19.91 3.16 27.14
N LYS A 606 -20.33 2.31 26.21
CA LYS A 606 -21.76 2.10 25.89
C LYS A 606 -22.55 1.59 27.10
N ARG A 607 -21.97 0.69 27.89
CA ARG A 607 -22.61 0.16 29.10
C ARG A 607 -22.70 1.22 30.20
N LEU A 608 -21.64 2.02 30.39
CA LEU A 608 -21.63 3.18 31.29
C LEU A 608 -22.69 4.20 30.89
N ALA A 609 -22.76 4.58 29.62
CA ALA A 609 -23.77 5.48 29.07
C ALA A 609 -25.19 4.96 29.31
N ALA A 610 -25.43 3.66 29.09
CA ALA A 610 -26.71 3.04 29.39
C ALA A 610 -27.06 3.08 30.89
N ALA A 611 -26.07 2.91 31.79
CA ALA A 611 -26.29 3.04 33.23
C ALA A 611 -26.62 4.48 33.62
N ILE A 612 -25.90 5.47 33.08
CA ILE A 612 -26.17 6.90 33.28
C ILE A 612 -27.57 7.25 32.80
N ARG A 613 -28.01 6.71 31.66
CA ARG A 613 -29.36 6.96 31.12
C ARG A 613 -30.48 6.52 32.07
N GLN A 614 -30.25 5.48 32.88
CA GLN A 614 -31.22 4.97 33.85
C GLN A 614 -31.21 5.72 35.19
N MET A 615 -30.21 6.58 35.44
CA MET A 615 -30.15 7.41 36.65
C MET A 615 -31.23 8.48 36.63
N LYS A 616 -31.89 8.68 37.78
CA LYS A 616 -32.98 9.65 37.92
C LYS A 616 -32.45 11.07 37.99
N ASP A 617 -31.46 11.28 38.85
CA ASP A 617 -30.88 12.59 39.11
C ASP A 617 -29.37 12.52 39.41
N LEU A 618 -28.76 13.70 39.59
CA LEU A 618 -27.32 13.84 39.84
C LEU A 618 -26.83 13.24 41.17
N ALA A 619 -27.71 12.84 42.08
CA ALA A 619 -27.32 12.15 43.31
C ALA A 619 -26.96 10.67 43.03
N ASP A 620 -27.46 10.09 41.94
CA ASP A 620 -27.13 8.72 41.53
C ASP A 620 -25.75 8.61 40.87
N LEU A 621 -25.18 9.75 40.43
CA LEU A 621 -23.86 9.80 39.80
C LEU A 621 -22.77 9.92 40.88
N PRO A 622 -21.64 9.21 40.74
CA PRO A 622 -20.54 9.36 41.70
C PRO A 622 -20.06 10.81 41.84
N ASP A 623 -19.81 11.25 43.07
CA ASP A 623 -19.46 12.65 43.38
C ASP A 623 -18.27 13.18 42.57
N GLN A 624 -17.26 12.34 42.34
CA GLN A 624 -16.10 12.67 41.50
C GLN A 624 -16.53 12.98 40.06
N THR A 625 -17.28 12.07 39.44
CA THR A 625 -17.76 12.20 38.07
C THR A 625 -18.69 13.40 37.93
N ARG A 626 -19.57 13.63 38.91
CA ARG A 626 -20.47 14.79 38.91
C ARG A 626 -19.68 16.11 38.88
N LYS A 627 -18.67 16.26 39.73
CA LYS A 627 -17.85 17.48 39.79
C LYS A 627 -17.09 17.70 38.48
N MET A 628 -16.44 16.66 37.95
CA MET A 628 -15.71 16.74 36.68
C MET A 628 -16.63 17.05 35.50
N ALA A 629 -17.82 16.45 35.43
CA ALA A 629 -18.80 16.73 34.38
C ALA A 629 -19.31 18.18 34.46
N GLN A 630 -19.52 18.72 35.66
CA GLN A 630 -19.91 20.11 35.86
C GLN A 630 -18.82 21.08 35.36
N GLU A 631 -17.55 20.79 35.65
CA GLU A 631 -16.41 21.56 35.15
C GLU A 631 -16.29 21.47 33.62
N LEU A 632 -16.45 20.26 33.05
CA LEU A 632 -16.43 20.02 31.62
C LEU A 632 -17.48 20.85 30.88
N PHE A 633 -18.75 20.77 31.31
CA PHE A 633 -19.84 21.53 30.68
C PHE A 633 -19.67 23.03 30.87
N GLY A 634 -19.17 23.47 32.03
CA GLY A 634 -18.82 24.88 32.26
C GLY A 634 -17.72 25.37 31.32
N CYS A 635 -16.71 24.55 31.04
CA CYS A 635 -15.62 24.86 30.12
C CYS A 635 -16.12 24.92 28.67
N ILE A 636 -16.86 23.90 28.21
CA ILE A 636 -17.46 23.87 26.87
C ILE A 636 -18.43 25.06 26.67
N GLY A 637 -19.28 25.35 27.66
CA GLY A 637 -20.20 26.48 27.59
C GLY A 637 -19.50 27.84 27.48
N LYS A 638 -18.39 28.05 28.20
CA LYS A 638 -17.55 29.26 28.05
C LYS A 638 -16.84 29.30 26.70
N ALA A 639 -16.52 28.15 26.12
CA ALA A 639 -15.88 28.08 24.81
C ALA A 639 -16.84 28.54 23.68
N PHE A 640 -18.13 28.24 23.77
CA PHE A 640 -19.11 28.71 22.78
C PHE A 640 -19.67 30.13 23.03
N LYS A 641 -19.43 30.73 24.20
CA LYS A 641 -19.78 32.14 24.46
C LYS A 641 -18.80 33.07 23.72
N ARG A 642 -19.36 33.99 22.91
CA ARG A 642 -18.64 35.05 22.21
C ARG A 642 -18.25 36.18 23.15
#